data_AF-A0AAE4A7N8-F1
#
_entry.id   AF-A0AAE4A7N8-F1
#
_cell.length_a   1.000
_cell.length_b   1.000
_cell.length_c   1.000
_cell.angle_alpha   90.00
_cell.angle_beta   90.00
_cell.angle_gamma   90.00
#
_symmetry.space_group_name_H-M   'P 1'
#
loop_
_entity.id
_entity.type
_entity.pdbx_description
1 polymer ?
#
loop_
_entity_poly.entity_id
_entity_poly.type
_entity_poly.pdbx_seq_one_letter_code
_entity_poly.pdbx_strand_id
1 'polypeptide(L)'
;MTAARTVRGACWGLVLAGLLTLLLAPLARAADPVPITTGAGADWGVKTSFRNYIVGPIAHGAIELGDGATRNADGTFHWPIAGGEYDPDTRSVVVRFGGSVHFSGHDGELNMRVWNPRVEITPDGADLYAEVISKPNSPDAPTKAFPNTRLARLDPAGIEPDVAGGTTTWPALPATLTPDGVEPFAGFYGADTVLDAVRFSYAGPGGTPVAESWTPAGTDTLGALASGRVRAGVGLLALGWDGRLWSSSYDGRTLATSDGSSLAPLRTVDVGVNPRNVAIDRTRRAAYAVDTGIVRVTDQGGELVRDTTPVASFAGAGNALAVRQSDGALFTVWGGELHRYLDGAHDSWSFPDFSFGYFPAIVIGANDRLYVAGAGIAEVRFGADGGASATTIAASATNVAVAPDGTLAWLELTGAAPNAVMTLRVMRVRADGGYVTPVDTPAPTLGAGAMAFSGDGERLFITDNTNTRVQVVEDGAVVRTVQAGDSDFVNAIVAGPGGTAYASWRDGTVKRIGPARSPAPTTQPQDTAVELAAAGDSAELRLTAAASGSPAPAISWQQRTSGSSRWVTIDGATSETLTVTANEALSGTRYRAIFANAGGSIASDVATVTVTVRAPVVDPGPGGGGGGGGGVVTPPPGDSGPVKVDAPVPPAPVAVAPRLTTPKGPLALDRSRRATVATVVCAKGGAACRLTAPKRVVVKIGGKRFTATVTAPKSVAAGKRGAVRLQLTKAAAARLAGTRVTVSVKLTVTSGGKQVTRTLKVTLRGAKVKKAAR
;
A
#
# COMPACT_ATOMS: atom_id res chain seq x y z
N MET A 1 -29.22 -31.09 71.19
CA MET A 1 -28.63 -32.31 70.61
C MET A 1 -27.50 -31.85 69.71
N THR A 2 -26.26 -31.80 70.24
CA THR A 2 -25.13 -32.70 69.89
C THR A 2 -24.68 -32.54 68.43
N ALA A 3 -23.43 -32.30 68.05
CA ALA A 3 -22.13 -32.12 68.70
C ALA A 3 -21.13 -31.64 67.61
N ALA A 4 -20.08 -30.90 67.97
CA ALA A 4 -18.64 -31.25 67.80
C ALA A 4 -18.04 -31.18 66.37
N ARG A 5 -17.06 -30.27 66.13
CA ARG A 5 -15.58 -30.48 66.09
C ARG A 5 -15.15 -31.40 64.91
N THR A 6 -14.26 -31.02 63.99
CA THR A 6 -12.77 -30.84 64.07
C THR A 6 -12.27 -30.37 62.68
N VAL A 7 -11.40 -29.35 62.48
CA VAL A 7 -9.94 -29.21 62.74
C VAL A 7 -9.01 -29.83 61.66
N ARG A 8 -8.09 -28.97 61.13
CA ARG A 8 -6.79 -29.19 60.44
C ARG A 8 -6.82 -29.71 58.98
N GLY A 9 -5.99 -29.22 58.06
CA GLY A 9 -4.81 -28.36 58.20
C GLY A 9 -4.31 -27.84 56.84
N ALA A 10 -3.51 -26.78 56.93
CA ALA A 10 -2.81 -26.14 55.83
C ALA A 10 -1.75 -27.06 55.20
N CYS A 11 -1.53 -26.92 53.89
CA CYS A 11 -0.23 -27.15 53.29
C CYS A 11 0.03 -26.08 52.23
N TRP A 12 1.11 -25.34 52.46
CA TRP A 12 1.67 -24.36 51.55
C TRP A 12 2.24 -25.06 50.31
N GLY A 13 1.86 -24.60 49.13
CA GLY A 13 2.48 -24.97 47.86
C GLY A 13 2.72 -23.71 47.05
N LEU A 14 3.97 -23.24 47.06
CA LEU A 14 4.48 -22.18 46.18
C LEU A 14 4.10 -22.46 44.72
N VAL A 15 3.25 -21.61 44.14
CA VAL A 15 3.08 -21.52 42.69
C VAL A 15 3.89 -20.32 42.22
N LEU A 16 4.91 -20.59 41.39
CA LEU A 16 5.71 -19.58 40.70
C LEU A 16 4.79 -18.55 40.04
N ALA A 17 5.00 -17.28 40.38
CA ALA A 17 4.51 -16.16 39.60
C ALA A 17 5.23 -16.14 38.24
N GLY A 18 4.70 -16.88 37.26
CA GLY A 18 5.01 -16.66 35.86
C GLY A 18 4.42 -15.32 35.44
N LEU A 19 5.26 -14.30 35.28
CA LEU A 19 4.88 -13.04 34.64
C LEU A 19 4.41 -13.37 33.21
N LEU A 20 3.10 -13.44 33.02
CA LEU A 20 2.47 -13.42 31.71
C LEU A 20 2.53 -11.98 31.20
N THR A 21 3.65 -11.57 30.61
CA THR A 21 3.70 -10.36 29.80
C THR A 21 2.83 -10.60 28.57
N LEU A 22 1.57 -10.13 28.62
CA LEU A 22 0.76 -9.94 27.42
C LEU A 22 1.50 -8.97 26.50
N LEU A 23 2.19 -9.53 25.51
CA LEU A 23 2.65 -8.81 24.33
C LEU A 23 1.39 -8.40 23.55
N LEU A 24 0.86 -7.22 23.85
CA LEU A 24 0.06 -6.46 22.91
C LEU A 24 0.96 -6.20 21.70
N ALA A 25 0.81 -7.01 20.64
CA ALA A 25 1.36 -6.66 19.36
C ALA A 25 0.77 -5.29 18.98
N PRO A 26 1.59 -4.24 18.76
CA PRO A 26 1.07 -2.96 18.36
C PRO A 26 0.33 -3.16 17.03
N LEU A 27 -0.92 -2.71 16.97
CA LEU A 27 -1.67 -2.63 15.71
C LEU A 27 -0.79 -1.92 14.70
N ALA A 28 -0.51 -2.59 13.58
CA ALA A 28 0.26 -2.01 12.49
C ALA A 28 -0.51 -0.84 11.90
N ARG A 29 -0.24 0.36 12.41
CA ARG A 29 -0.68 1.62 11.83
C ARG A 29 0.02 1.80 10.47
N ALA A 30 -0.67 2.45 9.53
CA ALA A 30 -0.01 2.93 8.31
C ALA A 30 1.29 3.64 8.69
N ALA A 31 2.39 3.38 7.99
CA ALA A 31 3.57 4.19 8.19
C ALA A 31 3.18 5.62 7.79
N ASP A 32 3.20 6.54 8.76
CA ASP A 32 2.83 7.92 8.48
C ASP A 32 3.80 8.50 7.43
N PRO A 33 3.32 9.31 6.47
CA PRO A 33 4.20 9.96 5.50
C PRO A 33 5.36 10.67 6.18
N VAL A 34 6.57 10.50 5.63
CA VAL A 34 7.78 11.09 6.17
C VAL A 34 7.89 12.53 5.67
N PRO A 35 7.88 13.55 6.54
CA PRO A 35 7.95 14.94 6.09
C PRO A 35 9.32 15.26 5.47
N ILE A 36 9.30 16.03 4.39
CA ILE A 36 10.49 16.58 3.73
C ILE A 36 10.57 18.06 4.10
N THR A 37 11.61 18.44 4.83
CA THR A 37 11.79 19.82 5.33
C THR A 37 13.07 20.49 4.82
N THR A 38 14.01 19.71 4.26
CA THR A 38 15.31 20.21 3.81
C THR A 38 15.73 19.54 2.50
N GLY A 39 16.69 20.15 1.80
CA GLY A 39 17.17 19.67 0.51
C GLY A 39 17.82 20.78 -0.31
N ALA A 40 18.42 20.42 -1.45
CA ALA A 40 19.02 21.41 -2.32
C ALA A 40 17.98 22.20 -3.14
N GLY A 41 16.72 21.74 -3.27
CA GLY A 41 15.70 22.44 -4.05
C GLY A 41 15.59 21.95 -5.50
N ALA A 42 14.99 22.74 -6.37
CA ALA A 42 14.80 22.43 -7.78
C ALA A 42 15.48 23.44 -8.70
N ASP A 43 15.97 22.97 -9.84
CA ASP A 43 16.40 23.79 -10.96
C ASP A 43 15.44 23.58 -12.13
N TRP A 44 14.76 24.65 -12.53
CA TRP A 44 13.81 24.64 -13.64
C TRP A 44 13.65 26.04 -14.24
N GLY A 45 13.81 26.15 -15.56
CA GLY A 45 13.78 27.43 -16.28
C GLY A 45 12.43 27.81 -16.90
N VAL A 46 11.36 27.04 -16.66
CA VAL A 46 10.10 27.13 -17.41
C VAL A 46 10.26 26.67 -18.87
N LYS A 47 10.80 27.53 -19.75
CA LYS A 47 11.10 27.18 -21.14
C LYS A 47 12.15 28.13 -21.71
N THR A 48 13.24 27.58 -22.23
CA THR A 48 14.37 28.38 -22.74
C THR A 48 13.95 29.36 -23.83
N SER A 49 13.14 28.93 -24.81
CA SER A 49 12.67 29.83 -25.86
C SER A 49 11.75 30.94 -25.34
N PHE A 50 11.02 30.70 -24.26
CA PHE A 50 10.15 31.71 -23.64
C PHE A 50 11.00 32.75 -22.91
N ARG A 51 11.98 32.32 -22.10
CA ARG A 51 12.93 33.25 -21.45
C ARG A 51 13.65 34.13 -22.46
N ASN A 52 14.14 33.54 -23.56
CA ASN A 52 14.82 34.27 -24.63
C ASN A 52 13.90 35.27 -25.34
N TYR A 53 12.63 34.93 -25.50
CA TYR A 53 11.63 35.83 -26.08
C TYR A 53 11.37 37.03 -25.16
N ILE A 54 11.21 36.80 -23.86
CA ILE A 54 10.96 37.85 -22.86
C ILE A 54 12.06 38.91 -22.87
N VAL A 55 13.32 38.49 -22.72
CA VAL A 55 14.46 39.44 -22.71
C VAL A 55 14.91 39.86 -24.11
N GLY A 56 14.27 39.31 -25.14
CA GLY A 56 14.62 39.54 -26.54
C GLY A 56 14.01 40.83 -27.10
N PRO A 57 14.38 41.18 -28.34
CA PRO A 57 13.98 42.44 -28.99
C PRO A 57 12.51 42.46 -29.46
N ILE A 58 11.72 41.44 -29.13
CA ILE A 58 10.30 41.38 -29.50
C ILE A 58 9.43 41.76 -28.31
N ALA A 59 9.64 41.10 -27.17
CA ALA A 59 8.86 41.39 -25.97
C ALA A 59 9.40 42.58 -25.19
N HIS A 60 10.68 42.95 -25.35
CA HIS A 60 11.32 44.06 -24.60
C HIS A 60 11.05 43.97 -23.09
N GLY A 61 11.07 42.75 -22.57
CA GLY A 61 10.55 42.42 -21.27
C GLY A 61 11.61 42.20 -20.19
N ALA A 62 11.15 41.84 -18.99
CA ALA A 62 11.97 41.53 -17.84
C ALA A 62 11.57 40.21 -17.17
N ILE A 63 12.52 39.64 -16.44
CA ILE A 63 12.30 38.45 -15.62
C ILE A 63 12.78 38.76 -14.20
N GLU A 64 11.83 38.93 -13.29
CA GLU A 64 12.07 39.26 -11.89
C GLU A 64 11.88 38.01 -11.01
N LEU A 65 12.76 37.85 -10.02
CA LEU A 65 12.76 36.71 -9.10
C LEU A 65 12.36 37.19 -7.70
N GLY A 66 11.54 36.41 -7.02
CA GLY A 66 11.06 36.71 -5.67
C GLY A 66 11.00 35.48 -4.78
N ASP A 67 10.66 35.70 -3.51
CA ASP A 67 10.35 34.66 -2.52
C ASP A 67 11.43 33.57 -2.36
N GLY A 68 12.69 33.94 -2.55
CA GLY A 68 13.85 33.04 -2.41
C GLY A 68 14.29 32.34 -3.70
N ALA A 69 13.61 32.54 -4.83
CA ALA A 69 14.10 32.05 -6.11
C ALA A 69 15.39 32.79 -6.52
N THR A 70 16.35 32.07 -7.10
CA THR A 70 17.60 32.67 -7.63
C THR A 70 17.86 32.23 -9.07
N ARG A 71 18.80 32.90 -9.76
CA ARG A 71 19.14 32.60 -11.15
C ARG A 71 20.39 31.73 -11.21
N ASN A 72 20.29 30.62 -11.94
CA ASN A 72 21.43 29.75 -12.23
C ASN A 72 22.31 30.32 -13.35
N ALA A 73 23.55 29.85 -13.43
CA ALA A 73 24.51 30.29 -14.44
C ALA A 73 24.07 30.00 -15.89
N ASP A 74 23.26 28.96 -16.11
CA ASP A 74 22.67 28.62 -17.41
C ASP A 74 21.38 29.38 -17.71
N GLY A 75 21.00 30.33 -16.85
CA GLY A 75 19.81 31.15 -16.97
C GLY A 75 18.50 30.47 -16.57
N THR A 76 18.53 29.22 -16.07
CA THR A 76 17.39 28.61 -15.37
C THR A 76 17.19 29.23 -13.99
N PHE A 77 16.14 28.84 -13.28
CA PHE A 77 15.84 29.32 -11.93
C PHE A 77 16.04 28.21 -10.91
N HIS A 78 16.58 28.60 -9.76
CA HIS A 78 16.70 27.78 -8.58
C HIS A 78 15.53 28.07 -7.63
N TRP A 79 14.83 27.03 -7.20
CA TRP A 79 13.64 27.08 -6.35
C TRP A 79 13.93 26.36 -5.02
N PRO A 80 13.90 27.05 -3.87
CA PRO A 80 14.24 26.45 -2.58
C PRO A 80 13.16 25.46 -2.11
N ILE A 81 13.53 24.48 -1.26
CA ILE A 81 12.56 23.60 -0.59
C ILE A 81 11.65 24.42 0.33
N ALA A 82 10.34 24.22 0.21
CA ALA A 82 9.32 24.76 1.11
C ALA A 82 8.64 23.67 1.95
N GLY A 83 8.71 22.41 1.52
CA GLY A 83 8.18 21.28 2.27
C GLY A 83 7.94 20.07 1.38
N GLY A 84 7.26 19.07 1.91
CA GLY A 84 6.92 17.86 1.15
C GLY A 84 6.72 16.67 2.04
N GLU A 85 6.47 15.53 1.41
CA GLU A 85 6.30 14.25 2.08
C GLU A 85 6.72 13.09 1.18
N TYR A 86 7.20 12.03 1.81
CA TYR A 86 7.48 10.74 1.19
C TYR A 86 6.58 9.68 1.82
N ASP A 87 5.85 8.95 0.99
CA ASP A 87 5.06 7.80 1.43
C ASP A 87 5.91 6.52 1.30
N PRO A 88 6.29 5.86 2.41
CA PRO A 88 7.08 4.64 2.36
C PRO A 88 6.34 3.42 1.78
N ASP A 89 5.01 3.40 1.81
CA ASP A 89 4.20 2.29 1.30
C ASP A 89 4.17 2.31 -0.23
N THR A 90 3.84 3.45 -0.82
CA THR A 90 3.76 3.62 -2.28
C THR A 90 5.09 4.04 -2.90
N ARG A 91 6.04 4.51 -2.08
CA ARG A 91 7.28 5.19 -2.48
C ARG A 91 7.03 6.47 -3.29
N SER A 92 5.84 7.04 -3.13
CA SER A 92 5.48 8.32 -3.72
C SER A 92 6.24 9.44 -3.03
N VAL A 93 6.47 10.52 -3.77
CA VAL A 93 7.03 11.75 -3.21
C VAL A 93 6.26 12.95 -3.71
N VAL A 94 5.98 13.87 -2.79
CA VAL A 94 5.53 15.23 -3.11
C VAL A 94 6.57 16.20 -2.56
N VAL A 95 7.20 16.97 -3.43
CA VAL A 95 8.16 18.01 -3.04
C VAL A 95 7.60 19.38 -3.43
N ARG A 96 7.46 20.25 -2.43
CA ARG A 96 6.99 21.64 -2.59
C ARG A 96 8.19 22.56 -2.53
N PHE A 97 8.25 23.46 -3.50
CA PHE A 97 9.29 24.47 -3.60
C PHE A 97 8.68 25.85 -3.36
N GLY A 98 9.45 26.73 -2.73
CA GLY A 98 9.13 28.15 -2.62
C GLY A 98 9.63 28.90 -3.85
N GLY A 99 9.67 30.22 -3.77
CA GLY A 99 10.15 31.08 -4.85
C GLY A 99 9.06 31.51 -5.84
N SER A 100 9.31 32.64 -6.50
CA SER A 100 8.48 33.15 -7.58
C SER A 100 9.32 33.71 -8.72
N VAL A 101 8.76 33.61 -9.93
CA VAL A 101 9.31 34.19 -11.16
C VAL A 101 8.21 34.99 -11.84
N HIS A 102 8.47 36.27 -12.07
CA HIS A 102 7.58 37.19 -12.77
C HIS A 102 8.16 37.56 -14.14
N PHE A 103 7.38 37.33 -15.18
CA PHE A 103 7.68 37.66 -16.56
C PHE A 103 6.81 38.84 -17.00
N SER A 104 7.45 39.89 -17.49
CA SER A 104 6.80 41.05 -18.09
C SER A 104 7.30 41.28 -19.52
N GLY A 105 6.48 41.88 -20.38
CA GLY A 105 6.86 42.25 -21.76
C GLY A 105 5.71 42.96 -22.48
N HIS A 106 5.98 43.47 -23.69
CA HIS A 106 5.02 44.23 -24.51
C HIS A 106 4.37 45.38 -23.72
N ASP A 107 5.20 46.17 -23.03
CA ASP A 107 4.75 47.30 -22.21
C ASP A 107 3.68 46.93 -21.16
N GLY A 108 3.70 45.68 -20.67
CA GLY A 108 2.80 45.17 -19.63
C GLY A 108 1.66 44.28 -20.15
N GLU A 109 1.50 44.15 -21.48
CA GLU A 109 0.52 43.25 -22.09
C GLU A 109 0.85 41.77 -21.87
N LEU A 110 2.14 41.43 -21.76
CA LEU A 110 2.57 40.17 -21.18
C LEU A 110 2.87 40.40 -19.70
N ASN A 111 2.10 39.75 -18.84
CA ASN A 111 2.30 39.78 -17.39
C ASN A 111 1.93 38.42 -16.80
N MET A 112 2.94 37.64 -16.43
CA MET A 112 2.78 36.27 -15.94
C MET A 112 3.67 36.04 -14.72
N ARG A 113 3.09 35.64 -13.59
CA ARG A 113 3.84 35.17 -12.40
C ARG A 113 3.62 33.68 -12.22
N VAL A 114 4.71 32.94 -12.02
CA VAL A 114 4.72 31.52 -11.65
C VAL A 114 5.36 31.41 -10.27
N TRP A 115 4.71 30.72 -9.33
CA TRP A 115 5.25 30.52 -7.99
C TRP A 115 4.80 29.20 -7.37
N ASN A 116 5.41 28.86 -6.24
CA ASN A 116 5.15 27.64 -5.47
C ASN A 116 5.12 26.35 -6.34
N PRO A 117 6.17 26.04 -7.13
CA PRO A 117 6.17 24.82 -7.90
C PRO A 117 6.13 23.60 -6.96
N ARG A 118 5.46 22.54 -7.40
CA ARG A 118 5.34 21.29 -6.65
C ARG A 118 5.50 20.11 -7.61
N VAL A 119 6.46 19.24 -7.31
CA VAL A 119 6.64 17.98 -8.02
C VAL A 119 5.92 16.88 -7.27
N GLU A 120 5.09 16.13 -7.99
CA GLU A 120 4.45 14.91 -7.51
C GLU A 120 4.97 13.75 -8.36
N ILE A 121 5.53 12.71 -7.73
CA ILE A 121 5.86 11.44 -8.38
C ILE A 121 5.13 10.34 -7.61
N THR A 122 4.09 9.80 -8.22
CA THR A 122 3.18 8.80 -7.65
C THR A 122 3.02 7.61 -8.61
N PRO A 123 2.35 6.52 -8.20
CA PRO A 123 2.04 5.41 -9.10
C PRO A 123 1.24 5.83 -10.35
N ASP A 124 0.46 6.91 -10.26
CA ASP A 124 -0.42 7.41 -11.32
C ASP A 124 0.32 8.27 -12.35
N GLY A 125 1.49 8.79 -11.97
CA GLY A 125 2.31 9.59 -12.87
C GLY A 125 3.32 10.47 -12.15
N ALA A 126 4.00 11.29 -12.94
CA ALA A 126 4.87 12.33 -12.44
C ALA A 126 4.45 13.66 -13.07
N ASP A 127 4.23 14.67 -12.24
CA ASP A 127 3.67 15.96 -12.66
C ASP A 127 4.32 17.11 -11.90
N LEU A 128 4.40 18.25 -12.58
CA LEU A 128 4.79 19.54 -12.02
C LEU A 128 3.55 20.42 -11.94
N TYR A 129 3.19 20.79 -10.72
CA TYR A 129 2.18 21.79 -10.41
C TYR A 129 2.83 23.15 -10.15
N ALA A 130 2.11 24.22 -10.40
CA ALA A 130 2.49 25.57 -9.98
C ALA A 130 1.24 26.45 -9.82
N GLU A 131 1.38 27.52 -9.05
CA GLU A 131 0.43 28.61 -9.06
C GLU A 131 0.83 29.59 -10.17
N VAL A 132 -0.15 30.02 -10.96
CA VAL A 132 0.08 30.97 -12.05
C VAL A 132 -0.97 32.07 -12.03
N ILE A 133 -0.54 33.30 -12.24
CA ILE A 133 -1.39 34.44 -12.59
C ILE A 133 -0.86 34.96 -13.91
N SER A 134 -1.74 35.10 -14.90
CA SER A 134 -1.34 35.47 -16.27
C SER A 134 -2.38 36.36 -16.94
N LYS A 135 -1.93 37.38 -17.67
CA LYS A 135 -2.81 38.20 -18.52
C LYS A 135 -3.11 37.44 -19.82
N PRO A 136 -4.39 37.24 -20.20
CA PRO A 136 -4.74 36.64 -21.49
C PRO A 136 -4.25 37.51 -22.66
N ASN A 137 -4.05 36.90 -23.83
CA ASN A 137 -3.70 37.61 -25.06
C ASN A 137 -4.91 38.34 -25.66
N SER A 138 -5.42 39.33 -24.93
CA SER A 138 -6.53 40.19 -25.31
C SER A 138 -6.34 41.55 -24.62
N PRO A 139 -6.34 42.66 -25.37
CA PRO A 139 -5.95 43.99 -24.87
C PRO A 139 -6.67 44.43 -23.57
N ASP A 140 -7.92 44.01 -23.40
CA ASP A 140 -8.79 44.43 -22.29
C ASP A 140 -9.10 43.32 -21.27
N ALA A 141 -8.52 42.12 -21.43
CA ALA A 141 -8.83 41.02 -20.53
C ALA A 141 -8.14 41.21 -19.17
N PRO A 142 -8.88 41.04 -18.05
CA PRO A 142 -8.27 41.07 -16.72
C PRO A 142 -7.34 39.87 -16.53
N THR A 143 -6.34 40.04 -15.66
CA THR A 143 -5.43 38.96 -15.28
C THR A 143 -6.21 37.80 -14.67
N LYS A 144 -5.92 36.57 -15.10
CA LYS A 144 -6.58 35.36 -14.63
C LYS A 144 -5.65 34.59 -13.69
N ALA A 145 -6.22 34.10 -12.58
CA ALA A 145 -5.53 33.21 -11.66
C ALA A 145 -5.80 31.74 -12.01
N PHE A 146 -4.76 30.94 -11.93
CA PHE A 146 -4.73 29.51 -12.16
C PHE A 146 -4.08 28.82 -10.94
N PRO A 147 -4.84 28.68 -9.84
CA PRO A 147 -4.32 28.04 -8.64
C PRO A 147 -4.10 26.55 -8.89
N ASN A 148 -3.04 25.99 -8.29
CA ASN A 148 -2.77 24.55 -8.32
C ASN A 148 -2.81 23.93 -9.74
N THR A 149 -2.26 24.63 -10.73
CA THR A 149 -2.30 24.18 -12.12
C THR A 149 -1.37 22.99 -12.30
N ARG A 150 -1.88 21.87 -12.83
CA ARG A 150 -1.04 20.74 -13.29
C ARG A 150 -0.29 21.18 -14.55
N LEU A 151 0.75 21.99 -14.41
CA LEU A 151 1.37 22.74 -15.50
C LEU A 151 2.09 21.83 -16.51
N ALA A 152 2.83 20.83 -16.04
CA ALA A 152 3.58 19.92 -16.91
C ALA A 152 3.53 18.47 -16.43
N ARG A 153 3.54 17.54 -17.39
CA ARG A 153 3.83 16.13 -17.15
C ARG A 153 5.35 15.93 -17.15
N LEU A 154 5.86 15.19 -16.16
CA LEU A 154 7.26 14.79 -16.07
C LEU A 154 7.43 13.34 -16.54
N ASP A 155 8.57 13.02 -17.15
CA ASP A 155 8.88 11.67 -17.62
C ASP A 155 10.09 11.06 -16.89
N PRO A 156 9.87 10.31 -15.79
CA PRO A 156 10.95 9.58 -15.10
C PRO A 156 11.35 8.28 -15.82
N ALA A 157 10.75 7.93 -16.97
CA ALA A 157 10.97 6.62 -17.58
C ALA A 157 12.44 6.40 -17.98
N GLY A 158 13.05 5.38 -17.36
CA GLY A 158 14.46 5.04 -17.61
C GLY A 158 15.46 5.96 -16.90
N ILE A 159 14.97 6.85 -16.02
CA ILE A 159 15.75 7.71 -15.15
C ILE A 159 15.63 7.16 -13.72
N GLU A 160 16.76 6.86 -13.09
CA GLU A 160 16.80 6.43 -11.69
C GLU A 160 17.32 7.60 -10.84
N PRO A 161 16.68 7.93 -9.69
CA PRO A 161 17.21 8.92 -8.78
C PRO A 161 18.49 8.40 -8.13
N ASP A 162 19.43 9.30 -7.85
CA ASP A 162 20.59 8.99 -7.03
C ASP A 162 20.21 9.10 -5.55
N VAL A 163 20.37 8.00 -4.80
CA VAL A 163 20.02 7.91 -3.39
C VAL A 163 21.28 7.60 -2.60
N ALA A 164 21.82 8.60 -1.92
CA ALA A 164 23.06 8.49 -1.18
C ALA A 164 23.05 9.42 0.05
N GLY A 165 23.58 8.95 1.19
CA GLY A 165 23.76 9.77 2.39
C GLY A 165 22.46 10.41 2.93
N GLY A 166 21.32 9.74 2.79
CA GLY A 166 20.01 10.27 3.23
C GLY A 166 19.43 11.36 2.32
N THR A 167 20.05 11.61 1.16
CA THR A 167 19.56 12.55 0.14
C THR A 167 19.12 11.79 -1.10
N THR A 168 18.04 12.25 -1.71
CA THR A 168 17.58 11.79 -3.02
C THR A 168 17.72 12.91 -4.03
N THR A 169 18.37 12.63 -5.16
CA THR A 169 18.52 13.58 -6.27
C THR A 169 17.92 13.00 -7.55
N TRP A 170 16.87 13.64 -8.04
CA TRP A 170 16.34 13.41 -9.37
C TRP A 170 17.15 14.20 -10.39
N PRO A 171 17.78 13.54 -11.38
CA PRO A 171 18.40 14.25 -12.48
C PRO A 171 17.31 14.89 -13.34
N ALA A 172 17.71 15.67 -14.36
CA ALA A 172 16.78 16.43 -15.19
C ALA A 172 15.69 15.53 -15.82
N LEU A 173 14.45 15.68 -15.34
CA LEU A 173 13.26 15.01 -15.81
C LEU A 173 12.67 15.78 -16.99
N PRO A 174 12.53 15.17 -18.18
CA PRO A 174 11.82 15.79 -19.30
C PRO A 174 10.42 16.24 -18.88
N ALA A 175 10.02 17.43 -19.32
CA ALA A 175 8.74 18.04 -19.00
C ALA A 175 7.98 18.42 -20.27
N THR A 176 6.70 18.10 -20.33
CA THR A 176 5.80 18.49 -21.43
C THR A 176 4.54 19.16 -20.90
N LEU A 177 4.14 20.27 -21.51
CA LEU A 177 2.96 21.04 -21.11
C LEU A 177 1.70 20.17 -21.16
N THR A 178 0.87 20.24 -20.11
CA THR A 178 -0.42 19.57 -20.07
C THR A 178 -1.50 20.39 -20.79
N PRO A 179 -2.72 19.85 -21.00
CA PRO A 179 -3.86 20.64 -21.42
C PRO A 179 -4.16 21.83 -20.47
N ASP A 180 -4.07 21.62 -19.16
CA ASP A 180 -4.33 22.66 -18.14
C ASP A 180 -3.26 23.76 -18.17
N GLY A 181 -2.05 23.42 -18.61
CA GLY A 181 -0.95 24.36 -18.78
C GLY A 181 -1.05 25.27 -20.00
N VAL A 182 -1.98 25.02 -20.95
CA VAL A 182 -2.10 25.79 -22.19
C VAL A 182 -2.57 27.23 -21.94
N GLU A 183 -3.65 27.39 -21.17
CA GLU A 183 -4.27 28.70 -20.93
C GLU A 183 -3.38 29.68 -20.15
N PRO A 184 -2.61 29.26 -19.13
CA PRO A 184 -1.63 30.14 -18.48
C PRO A 184 -0.60 30.79 -19.41
N PHE A 185 -0.26 30.13 -20.53
CA PHE A 185 0.57 30.68 -21.60
C PHE A 185 -0.26 31.35 -22.71
N ALA A 186 -1.47 31.80 -22.40
CA ALA A 186 -2.41 32.45 -23.31
C ALA A 186 -2.68 31.67 -24.62
N GLY A 187 -2.55 30.34 -24.60
CA GLY A 187 -2.77 29.48 -25.76
C GLY A 187 -1.63 29.46 -26.79
N PHE A 188 -0.51 30.15 -26.55
CA PHE A 188 0.63 30.17 -27.49
C PHE A 188 1.35 28.82 -27.61
N TYR A 189 1.26 27.99 -26.57
CA TYR A 189 1.82 26.64 -26.56
C TYR A 189 0.68 25.63 -26.40
N GLY A 190 0.59 24.67 -27.33
CA GLY A 190 -0.35 23.57 -27.22
C GLY A 190 0.10 22.52 -26.19
N ALA A 191 -0.81 21.63 -25.80
CA ALA A 191 -0.47 20.44 -25.02
C ALA A 191 0.66 19.64 -25.70
N ASP A 192 1.44 18.93 -24.90
CA ASP A 192 2.65 18.19 -25.28
C ASP A 192 3.83 19.06 -25.74
N THR A 193 3.74 20.39 -25.67
CA THR A 193 4.88 21.28 -25.91
C THR A 193 6.00 20.97 -24.92
N VAL A 194 7.21 20.74 -25.44
CA VAL A 194 8.39 20.48 -24.61
C VAL A 194 8.80 21.75 -23.85
N LEU A 195 8.89 21.61 -22.53
CA LEU A 195 9.39 22.63 -21.60
C LEU A 195 10.84 22.31 -21.21
N ASP A 196 11.44 23.18 -20.41
CA ASP A 196 12.72 22.85 -19.80
C ASP A 196 12.55 21.70 -18.79
N ALA A 197 13.53 20.79 -18.76
CA ALA A 197 13.54 19.67 -17.83
C ALA A 197 13.69 20.14 -16.37
N VAL A 198 13.13 19.37 -15.44
CA VAL A 198 13.13 19.68 -14.00
C VAL A 198 14.15 18.80 -13.29
N ARG A 199 15.14 19.40 -12.63
CA ARG A 199 16.05 18.69 -11.73
C ARG A 199 15.70 19.07 -10.29
N PHE A 200 15.76 18.13 -9.35
CA PHE A 200 15.53 18.48 -7.95
C PHE A 200 16.19 17.50 -6.97
N SER A 201 16.39 17.96 -5.73
CA SER A 201 17.01 17.18 -4.66
C SER A 201 16.40 17.52 -3.30
N TYR A 202 16.18 16.49 -2.49
CA TYR A 202 15.59 16.59 -1.16
C TYR A 202 16.25 15.63 -0.16
N ALA A 203 16.23 16.00 1.13
CA ALA A 203 16.58 15.10 2.21
C ALA A 203 15.42 14.13 2.44
N GLY A 204 15.68 12.83 2.28
CA GLY A 204 14.65 11.80 2.32
C GLY A 204 14.90 10.71 1.28
N PRO A 205 14.19 9.58 1.38
CA PRO A 205 14.42 8.43 0.52
C PRO A 205 13.68 8.52 -0.84
N GLY A 206 14.21 7.81 -1.83
CA GLY A 206 13.44 7.20 -2.90
C GLY A 206 12.73 8.13 -3.88
N GLY A 207 11.41 8.01 -3.97
CA GLY A 207 10.57 8.68 -4.97
C GLY A 207 10.35 7.91 -6.27
N THR A 208 10.78 6.63 -6.36
CA THR A 208 10.44 5.73 -7.47
C THR A 208 9.22 4.91 -7.07
N PRO A 209 8.00 5.31 -7.46
CA PRO A 209 6.80 4.71 -6.93
C PRO A 209 6.68 3.27 -7.38
N VAL A 210 6.17 2.43 -6.49
CA VAL A 210 5.76 1.07 -6.85
C VAL A 210 4.28 1.10 -7.17
N ALA A 211 3.90 0.49 -8.29
CA ALA A 211 2.50 0.30 -8.59
C ALA A 211 1.83 -0.39 -7.42
N GLU A 212 0.67 0.13 -7.01
CA GLU A 212 -0.13 -0.44 -5.94
C GLU A 212 -0.40 -1.92 -6.24
N SER A 213 0.13 -2.80 -5.40
CA SER A 213 -0.28 -4.20 -5.42
C SER A 213 -1.51 -4.36 -4.53
N TRP A 214 -2.34 -5.35 -4.84
CA TRP A 214 -3.56 -5.62 -4.11
C TRP A 214 -3.49 -7.03 -3.53
N THR A 215 -4.23 -7.28 -2.46
CA THR A 215 -4.46 -8.65 -1.99
C THR A 215 -4.99 -9.51 -3.15
N PRO A 216 -4.40 -10.68 -3.42
CA PRO A 216 -4.92 -11.58 -4.44
C PRO A 216 -6.37 -11.96 -4.14
N ALA A 217 -7.24 -11.89 -5.15
CA ALA A 217 -8.60 -12.39 -5.06
C ALA A 217 -8.57 -13.90 -4.73
N GLY A 218 -9.39 -14.33 -3.76
CA GLY A 218 -9.49 -15.75 -3.37
C GLY A 218 -8.44 -16.26 -2.38
N THR A 219 -7.69 -15.38 -1.71
CA THR A 219 -6.87 -15.82 -0.56
C THR A 219 -7.81 -16.04 0.64
N ASP A 220 -8.12 -17.31 0.94
CA ASP A 220 -8.88 -17.69 2.13
C ASP A 220 -8.19 -17.11 3.36
N THR A 221 -8.85 -16.15 4.00
CA THR A 221 -8.22 -15.40 5.09
C THR A 221 -8.92 -15.58 6.42
N LEU A 222 -10.09 -16.21 6.45
CA LEU A 222 -10.48 -17.03 7.59
C LEU A 222 -10.22 -18.49 7.24
N GLY A 223 -9.05 -19.00 7.65
CA GLY A 223 -8.92 -20.43 7.88
C GLY A 223 -10.08 -20.83 8.79
N ALA A 224 -10.82 -21.87 8.40
CA ALA A 224 -12.01 -22.32 9.11
C ALA A 224 -11.82 -22.13 10.62
N LEU A 225 -12.69 -21.32 11.25
CA LEU A 225 -12.85 -21.35 12.69
C LEU A 225 -12.83 -22.83 13.09
N ALA A 226 -12.13 -23.19 14.16
CA ALA A 226 -11.95 -24.58 14.59
C ALA A 226 -13.26 -25.34 14.92
N SER A 227 -14.42 -24.80 14.52
CA SER A 227 -15.76 -25.36 14.58
C SER A 227 -16.55 -25.32 13.25
N GLY A 228 -15.92 -25.02 12.10
CA GLY A 228 -16.58 -25.09 10.78
C GLY A 228 -16.82 -23.74 10.10
N ARG A 229 -17.21 -23.82 8.82
CA ARG A 229 -17.44 -22.69 7.89
C ARG A 229 -18.32 -21.61 8.51
N VAL A 230 -18.20 -20.34 8.08
CA VAL A 230 -19.17 -19.27 8.43
C VAL A 230 -20.45 -19.45 7.61
N ARG A 231 -21.65 -19.21 8.18
CA ARG A 231 -22.87 -19.02 7.39
C ARG A 231 -23.04 -17.53 7.21
N ALA A 232 -23.15 -17.13 5.96
CA ALA A 232 -23.57 -15.79 5.58
C ALA A 232 -24.98 -15.50 6.13
N GLY A 233 -25.05 -14.87 7.29
CA GLY A 233 -26.18 -14.03 7.68
C GLY A 233 -26.03 -12.67 7.01
N VAL A 234 -27.12 -12.16 6.45
CA VAL A 234 -27.19 -10.84 5.80
C VAL A 234 -26.56 -9.77 6.73
N GLY A 235 -25.55 -9.03 6.30
CA GLY A 235 -25.09 -7.83 7.00
C GLY A 235 -24.04 -7.94 8.13
N LEU A 236 -23.63 -9.12 8.61
CA LEU A 236 -22.86 -9.17 9.87
C LEU A 236 -21.32 -9.07 9.69
N LEU A 237 -20.84 -7.86 9.43
CA LEU A 237 -19.43 -7.49 9.55
C LEU A 237 -19.31 -6.11 10.20
N ALA A 238 -18.47 -5.99 11.25
CA ALA A 238 -18.09 -4.69 11.77
C ALA A 238 -16.64 -4.66 12.25
N LEU A 239 -15.98 -3.52 12.06
CA LEU A 239 -14.61 -3.32 12.54
C LEU A 239 -14.63 -2.73 13.96
N GLY A 240 -14.08 -3.48 14.91
CA GLY A 240 -13.96 -3.14 16.33
C GLY A 240 -13.08 -1.92 16.62
N TRP A 241 -13.07 -1.50 17.89
CA TRP A 241 -12.20 -0.44 18.43
C TRP A 241 -10.73 -0.86 18.51
N ASP A 242 -10.47 -2.15 18.58
CA ASP A 242 -9.17 -2.80 18.71
C ASP A 242 -8.64 -3.33 17.38
N GLY A 243 -9.27 -2.94 16.26
CA GLY A 243 -8.92 -3.43 14.93
C GLY A 243 -9.35 -4.87 14.66
N ARG A 244 -10.08 -5.53 15.59
CA ARG A 244 -10.64 -6.85 15.34
C ARG A 244 -11.87 -6.76 14.45
N LEU A 245 -12.00 -7.69 13.52
CA LEU A 245 -13.18 -7.84 12.70
C LEU A 245 -14.20 -8.74 13.42
N TRP A 246 -15.43 -8.25 13.56
CA TRP A 246 -16.56 -8.97 14.15
C TRP A 246 -17.44 -9.56 13.06
N SER A 247 -17.80 -10.84 13.19
CA SER A 247 -18.64 -11.58 12.24
C SER A 247 -19.56 -12.59 12.95
N SER A 248 -20.60 -13.10 12.29
CA SER A 248 -21.40 -14.21 12.82
C SER A 248 -20.77 -15.56 12.49
N SER A 249 -21.00 -16.58 13.32
CA SER A 249 -20.71 -17.99 13.04
C SER A 249 -21.86 -18.68 12.29
N TYR A 250 -21.63 -19.91 11.80
CA TYR A 250 -22.63 -20.68 11.04
C TYR A 250 -23.79 -21.23 11.86
N ASP A 251 -23.56 -21.46 13.15
CA ASP A 251 -24.59 -21.92 14.08
C ASP A 251 -25.77 -20.95 14.23
N GLY A 252 -25.65 -19.72 13.70
CA GLY A 252 -26.66 -18.69 13.78
C GLY A 252 -26.91 -18.27 15.23
N ARG A 253 -25.90 -18.38 16.10
CA ARG A 253 -25.98 -18.03 17.53
C ARG A 253 -24.72 -17.41 18.09
N THR A 254 -23.60 -17.49 17.37
CA THR A 254 -22.30 -17.05 17.86
C THR A 254 -21.77 -15.83 17.11
N LEU A 255 -21.19 -14.87 17.83
CA LEU A 255 -20.31 -13.84 17.27
C LEU A 255 -18.87 -14.31 17.34
N ALA A 256 -18.09 -14.01 16.31
CA ALA A 256 -16.67 -14.31 16.20
C ALA A 256 -15.87 -13.03 16.01
N THR A 257 -14.64 -13.01 16.52
CA THR A 257 -13.65 -11.97 16.28
C THR A 257 -12.43 -12.55 15.57
N SER A 258 -11.89 -11.77 14.64
CA SER A 258 -10.68 -12.10 13.89
C SER A 258 -9.73 -10.90 13.91
N ASP A 259 -8.43 -11.12 13.82
CA ASP A 259 -7.47 -10.03 13.69
C ASP A 259 -7.70 -9.30 12.36
N GLY A 260 -7.88 -7.97 12.35
CA GLY A 260 -8.16 -7.26 11.10
C GLY A 260 -7.02 -7.32 10.08
N SER A 261 -5.78 -7.53 10.50
CA SER A 261 -4.62 -7.49 9.59
C SER A 261 -4.33 -8.83 8.91
N SER A 262 -4.40 -9.90 9.69
CA SER A 262 -4.11 -11.29 9.28
C SER A 262 -5.37 -12.10 9.01
N LEU A 263 -6.52 -11.63 9.50
CA LEU A 263 -7.80 -12.36 9.54
C LEU A 263 -7.73 -13.68 10.31
N ALA A 264 -6.67 -13.87 11.11
CA ALA A 264 -6.56 -15.01 12.01
C ALA A 264 -7.72 -15.02 13.01
N PRO A 265 -8.41 -16.16 13.20
CA PRO A 265 -9.45 -16.27 14.21
C PRO A 265 -8.90 -15.96 15.61
N LEU A 266 -9.66 -15.21 16.41
CA LEU A 266 -9.29 -14.88 17.77
C LEU A 266 -10.23 -15.56 18.77
N ARG A 267 -11.51 -15.16 18.79
CA ARG A 267 -12.48 -15.62 19.82
C ARG A 267 -13.90 -15.72 19.30
N THR A 268 -14.73 -16.44 20.05
CA THR A 268 -16.17 -16.57 19.81
C THR A 268 -16.98 -16.37 21.09
N VAL A 269 -18.25 -15.96 20.95
CA VAL A 269 -19.21 -15.83 22.05
C VAL A 269 -20.62 -16.19 21.58
N ASP A 270 -21.29 -17.09 22.31
CA ASP A 270 -22.69 -17.44 22.06
C ASP A 270 -23.61 -16.31 22.56
N VAL A 271 -24.32 -15.66 21.65
CA VAL A 271 -25.28 -14.58 21.95
C VAL A 271 -26.71 -15.10 22.13
N GLY A 272 -26.97 -16.40 21.95
CA GLY A 272 -28.24 -17.07 22.22
C GLY A 272 -29.41 -16.71 21.30
N VAL A 273 -29.20 -15.82 20.33
CA VAL A 273 -30.17 -15.35 19.31
C VAL A 273 -29.51 -15.42 17.93
N ASN A 274 -30.26 -15.30 16.83
CA ASN A 274 -29.68 -15.31 15.49
C ASN A 274 -29.31 -13.91 15.01
N PRO A 275 -28.06 -13.45 15.24
CA PRO A 275 -27.72 -12.06 15.03
C PRO A 275 -27.85 -11.68 13.54
N ARG A 276 -28.73 -10.72 13.25
CA ARG A 276 -28.99 -10.22 11.89
C ARG A 276 -28.15 -9.00 11.54
N ASN A 277 -27.64 -8.26 12.52
CA ASN A 277 -26.67 -7.19 12.33
C ASN A 277 -25.83 -6.99 13.59
N VAL A 278 -24.65 -6.38 13.46
CA VAL A 278 -23.76 -6.00 14.56
C VAL A 278 -23.34 -4.54 14.45
N ALA A 279 -23.47 -3.80 15.55
CA ALA A 279 -23.01 -2.42 15.66
C ALA A 279 -21.90 -2.32 16.73
N ILE A 280 -20.92 -1.47 16.50
CA ILE A 280 -19.74 -1.32 17.35
C ILE A 280 -19.77 0.06 18.02
N ASP A 281 -19.87 0.08 19.34
CA ASP A 281 -19.58 1.28 20.14
C ASP A 281 -18.09 1.28 20.47
N ARG A 282 -17.35 2.14 19.76
CA ARG A 282 -15.90 2.25 19.92
C ARG A 282 -15.53 2.92 21.23
N THR A 283 -16.32 3.89 21.66
CA THR A 283 -16.10 4.68 22.88
C THR A 283 -16.27 3.81 24.12
N ARG A 284 -17.32 3.00 24.17
CA ARG A 284 -17.65 2.12 25.31
C ARG A 284 -17.11 0.71 25.17
N ARG A 285 -16.40 0.41 24.08
CA ARG A 285 -15.79 -0.90 23.80
C ARG A 285 -16.81 -2.04 23.90
N ALA A 286 -17.93 -1.88 23.20
CA ALA A 286 -19.01 -2.85 23.18
C ALA A 286 -19.49 -3.15 21.75
N ALA A 287 -19.86 -4.40 21.51
CA ALA A 287 -20.58 -4.81 20.31
C ALA A 287 -22.04 -5.08 20.66
N TYR A 288 -22.95 -4.70 19.76
CA TYR A 288 -24.39 -4.92 19.90
C TYR A 288 -24.87 -5.76 18.74
N ALA A 289 -25.53 -6.88 19.01
CA ALA A 289 -26.13 -7.74 18.00
C ALA A 289 -27.66 -7.72 18.12
N VAL A 290 -28.38 -7.69 16.98
CA VAL A 290 -29.85 -7.61 16.95
C VAL A 290 -30.49 -8.84 16.30
N ASP A 291 -31.59 -9.32 16.88
CA ASP A 291 -32.56 -10.25 16.26
C ASP A 291 -33.96 -10.06 16.90
N THR A 292 -34.44 -10.99 17.73
CA THR A 292 -35.63 -10.84 18.59
C THR A 292 -35.36 -10.03 19.86
N GLY A 293 -34.14 -9.53 20.00
CA GLY A 293 -33.57 -8.81 21.14
C GLY A 293 -32.28 -8.11 20.71
N ILE A 294 -31.81 -7.15 21.51
CA ILE A 294 -30.46 -6.59 21.38
C ILE A 294 -29.58 -7.25 22.46
N VAL A 295 -28.47 -7.85 22.03
CA VAL A 295 -27.47 -8.45 22.92
C VAL A 295 -26.23 -7.57 22.91
N ARG A 296 -25.78 -7.15 24.09
CA ARG A 296 -24.51 -6.45 24.26
C ARG A 296 -23.42 -7.45 24.58
N VAL A 297 -22.27 -7.28 23.95
CA VAL A 297 -21.04 -8.04 24.19
C VAL A 297 -19.92 -7.07 24.52
N THR A 298 -19.23 -7.31 25.62
CA THR A 298 -18.08 -6.50 26.07
C THR A 298 -16.82 -7.36 26.17
N ASP A 299 -15.66 -6.76 25.96
CA ASP A 299 -14.37 -7.39 26.23
C ASP A 299 -13.94 -7.10 27.67
N GLN A 300 -13.92 -8.12 28.53
CA GLN A 300 -13.48 -8.04 29.93
C GLN A 300 -12.14 -8.76 30.10
N GLY A 301 -11.03 -8.02 30.05
CA GLY A 301 -9.70 -8.60 30.26
C GLY A 301 -9.29 -9.60 29.19
N GLY A 302 -9.84 -9.50 27.99
CA GLY A 302 -9.60 -10.40 26.88
C GLY A 302 -10.63 -11.51 26.74
N GLU A 303 -11.68 -11.58 27.56
CA GLU A 303 -12.80 -12.51 27.38
C GLU A 303 -14.03 -11.77 26.84
N LEU A 304 -14.72 -12.37 25.86
CA LEU A 304 -15.96 -11.81 25.33
C LEU A 304 -17.13 -12.22 26.25
N VAL A 305 -17.66 -11.25 26.98
CA VAL A 305 -18.74 -11.45 27.95
C VAL A 305 -20.04 -10.92 27.38
N ARG A 306 -21.06 -11.78 27.37
CA ARG A 306 -22.44 -11.41 27.03
C ARG A 306 -23.09 -10.72 28.22
N ASP A 307 -23.60 -9.51 28.01
CA ASP A 307 -24.46 -8.80 28.95
C ASP A 307 -25.91 -8.94 28.47
N THR A 308 -26.71 -9.72 29.20
CA THR A 308 -28.13 -9.92 28.92
C THR A 308 -28.95 -8.91 29.68
N THR A 309 -29.09 -7.70 29.14
CA THR A 309 -30.24 -6.85 29.45
C THR A 309 -31.27 -7.05 28.33
N PRO A 310 -32.40 -7.74 28.57
CA PRO A 310 -33.42 -7.92 27.55
C PRO A 310 -33.99 -6.56 27.16
N VAL A 311 -33.70 -6.10 25.95
CA VAL A 311 -34.54 -5.09 25.31
C VAL A 311 -35.80 -5.83 24.85
N ALA A 312 -36.99 -5.31 25.21
CA ALA A 312 -38.28 -5.99 25.10
C ALA A 312 -38.48 -6.78 23.79
N SER A 313 -39.19 -7.91 23.86
CA SER A 313 -39.32 -8.87 22.77
C SER A 313 -39.70 -8.22 21.44
N PHE A 314 -38.84 -8.39 20.44
CA PHE A 314 -39.04 -7.85 19.10
C PHE A 314 -39.77 -8.87 18.23
N ALA A 315 -41.02 -8.59 17.87
CA ALA A 315 -41.67 -9.28 16.76
C ALA A 315 -41.41 -8.47 15.47
N GLY A 316 -40.40 -8.88 14.68
CA GLY A 316 -40.19 -8.35 13.33
C GLY A 316 -39.13 -7.25 13.16
N ALA A 317 -38.06 -7.26 13.97
CA ALA A 317 -36.95 -6.33 13.76
C ALA A 317 -36.32 -6.48 12.37
N GLY A 318 -36.13 -5.34 11.69
CA GLY A 318 -35.43 -5.27 10.41
C GLY A 318 -33.92 -5.47 10.57
N ASN A 319 -33.20 -5.60 9.46
CA ASN A 319 -31.74 -5.82 9.47
C ASN A 319 -30.92 -4.56 9.83
N ALA A 320 -31.53 -3.49 10.34
CA ALA A 320 -30.87 -2.19 10.55
C ALA A 320 -30.46 -1.98 12.02
N LEU A 321 -29.18 -1.71 12.24
CA LEU A 321 -28.62 -1.41 13.55
C LEU A 321 -27.46 -0.42 13.40
N ALA A 322 -27.46 0.66 14.18
CA ALA A 322 -26.35 1.59 14.26
C ALA A 322 -26.20 2.14 15.67
N VAL A 323 -24.97 2.44 16.08
CA VAL A 323 -24.71 3.08 17.36
C VAL A 323 -24.00 4.41 17.15
N ARG A 324 -24.55 5.44 17.77
CA ARG A 324 -24.02 6.79 17.73
C ARG A 324 -22.84 6.90 18.68
N GLN A 325 -21.68 7.28 18.17
CA GLN A 325 -20.43 7.19 18.94
C GLN A 325 -20.33 8.26 20.03
N SER A 326 -21.00 9.41 19.85
CA SER A 326 -20.96 10.55 20.77
C SER A 326 -21.60 10.23 22.12
N ASP A 327 -22.71 9.51 22.12
CA ASP A 327 -23.53 9.28 23.31
C ASP A 327 -23.92 7.80 23.53
N GLY A 328 -23.61 6.91 22.59
CA GLY A 328 -23.92 5.48 22.71
C GLY A 328 -25.37 5.14 22.38
N ALA A 329 -26.15 6.08 21.85
CA ALA A 329 -27.52 5.81 21.45
C ALA A 329 -27.56 4.76 20.35
N LEU A 330 -28.34 3.71 20.57
CA LEU A 330 -28.53 2.61 19.62
C LEU A 330 -29.80 2.85 18.83
N PHE A 331 -29.70 2.78 17.51
CA PHE A 331 -30.79 2.99 16.57
C PHE A 331 -31.10 1.70 15.81
N THR A 332 -32.38 1.39 15.66
CA THR A 332 -32.88 0.25 14.87
C THR A 332 -34.23 0.59 14.24
N VAL A 333 -34.69 -0.22 13.29
CA VAL A 333 -35.99 -0.05 12.62
C VAL A 333 -36.82 -1.32 12.75
N TRP A 334 -38.05 -1.17 13.22
CA TRP A 334 -39.05 -2.24 13.24
C TRP A 334 -40.45 -1.65 13.31
N GLY A 335 -41.47 -2.42 12.92
CA GLY A 335 -42.86 -1.93 12.91
C GLY A 335 -43.12 -0.71 12.01
N GLY A 336 -42.18 -0.34 11.12
CA GLY A 336 -42.25 0.89 10.33
C GLY A 336 -41.82 2.16 11.10
N GLU A 337 -41.21 2.01 12.27
CA GLU A 337 -40.72 3.11 13.10
C GLU A 337 -39.20 3.06 13.29
N LEU A 338 -38.60 4.23 13.49
CA LEU A 338 -37.23 4.35 14.01
C LEU A 338 -37.29 4.26 15.53
N HIS A 339 -36.46 3.41 16.11
CA HIS A 339 -36.33 3.27 17.56
C HIS A 339 -34.96 3.70 18.02
N ARG A 340 -34.90 4.38 19.18
CA ARG A 340 -33.67 4.74 19.89
C ARG A 340 -33.67 4.10 21.27
N TYR A 341 -32.53 3.52 21.64
CA TYR A 341 -32.25 3.04 22.98
C TYR A 341 -31.04 3.78 23.55
N LEU A 342 -31.18 4.41 24.70
CA LEU A 342 -30.11 5.15 25.37
C LEU A 342 -30.33 5.09 26.88
N ASP A 343 -29.35 4.59 27.63
CA ASP A 343 -29.35 4.56 29.10
C ASP A 343 -30.65 4.00 29.73
N GLY A 344 -31.25 2.99 29.09
CA GLY A 344 -32.49 2.36 29.53
C GLY A 344 -33.78 3.05 29.05
N ALA A 345 -33.69 4.25 28.47
CA ALA A 345 -34.80 4.90 27.79
C ALA A 345 -35.02 4.30 26.39
N HIS A 346 -36.29 4.26 25.97
CA HIS A 346 -36.72 3.81 24.66
C HIS A 346 -37.67 4.83 24.04
N ASP A 347 -37.30 5.34 22.87
CA ASP A 347 -38.12 6.24 22.07
C ASP A 347 -38.41 5.62 20.71
N SER A 348 -39.56 5.99 20.11
CA SER A 348 -39.86 5.64 18.72
C SER A 348 -40.49 6.79 17.95
N TRP A 349 -40.26 6.82 16.64
CA TRP A 349 -40.81 7.81 15.73
C TRP A 349 -41.24 7.16 14.41
N SER A 350 -42.41 7.55 13.94
CA SER A 350 -42.86 7.35 12.56
C SER A 350 -42.70 8.64 11.76
N PHE A 351 -42.50 8.52 10.45
CA PHE A 351 -42.32 9.67 9.57
C PHE A 351 -43.39 9.61 8.47
N PRO A 352 -44.29 10.61 8.37
CA PRO A 352 -45.41 10.56 7.42
C PRO A 352 -44.94 10.53 5.95
N ASP A 353 -43.85 11.23 5.65
CA ASP A 353 -43.33 11.38 4.28
C ASP A 353 -42.15 10.42 3.96
N PHE A 354 -41.89 9.45 4.84
CA PHE A 354 -40.80 8.49 4.64
C PHE A 354 -41.18 7.08 5.07
N SER A 355 -40.99 6.12 4.17
CA SER A 355 -41.21 4.69 4.45
C SER A 355 -39.89 3.93 4.52
N PHE A 356 -39.71 3.16 5.59
CA PHE A 356 -38.56 2.29 5.79
C PHE A 356 -38.51 1.07 4.85
N GLY A 357 -39.62 0.74 4.18
CA GLY A 357 -39.67 -0.39 3.24
C GLY A 357 -39.35 -1.75 3.86
N TYR A 358 -38.99 -2.72 3.02
CA TYR A 358 -38.75 -4.11 3.44
C TYR A 358 -37.30 -4.38 3.92
N PHE A 359 -36.34 -3.58 3.46
CA PHE A 359 -34.93 -3.70 3.83
C PHE A 359 -34.35 -2.33 4.26
N PRO A 360 -34.69 -1.85 5.47
CA PRO A 360 -34.14 -0.60 5.93
C PRO A 360 -32.64 -0.71 6.21
N ALA A 361 -31.93 0.40 6.09
CA ALA A 361 -30.57 0.56 6.58
C ALA A 361 -30.46 1.84 7.42
N ILE A 362 -29.58 1.81 8.42
CA ILE A 362 -29.25 2.99 9.22
C ILE A 362 -27.73 3.17 9.14
N VAL A 363 -27.31 4.41 8.88
CA VAL A 363 -25.89 4.79 8.85
C VAL A 363 -25.72 6.09 9.63
N ILE A 364 -24.67 6.17 10.45
CA ILE A 364 -24.33 7.37 11.22
C ILE A 364 -22.97 7.86 10.74
N GLY A 365 -22.92 9.11 10.28
CA GLY A 365 -21.68 9.76 9.86
C GLY A 365 -20.78 10.09 11.04
N ALA A 366 -19.50 10.35 10.78
CA ALA A 366 -18.58 10.83 11.83
C ALA A 366 -18.97 12.22 12.37
N ASN A 367 -19.76 12.97 11.60
CA ASN A 367 -20.43 14.21 12.02
C ASN A 367 -21.66 13.98 12.90
N ASP A 368 -21.89 12.74 13.35
CA ASP A 368 -22.98 12.33 14.24
C ASP A 368 -24.39 12.44 13.65
N ARG A 369 -24.49 12.67 12.33
CA ARG A 369 -25.76 12.76 11.60
C ARG A 369 -26.28 11.35 11.30
N LEU A 370 -27.58 11.15 11.55
CA LEU A 370 -28.28 9.89 11.34
C LEU A 370 -28.94 9.88 9.96
N TYR A 371 -28.62 8.87 9.16
CA TYR A 371 -29.22 8.65 7.84
C TYR A 371 -29.96 7.31 7.85
N VAL A 372 -31.17 7.34 7.31
CA VAL A 372 -32.01 6.15 7.14
C VAL A 372 -32.26 5.92 5.66
N ALA A 373 -32.18 4.65 5.25
CA ALA A 373 -32.52 4.21 3.92
C ALA A 373 -33.67 3.19 3.99
N GLY A 374 -34.56 3.24 3.00
CA GLY A 374 -35.76 2.41 2.89
C GLY A 374 -36.32 2.48 1.47
N ALA A 375 -37.51 3.07 1.30
CA ALA A 375 -38.02 3.41 -0.03
C ALA A 375 -37.22 4.56 -0.71
N GLY A 376 -36.54 5.36 0.11
CA GLY A 376 -35.62 6.42 -0.29
C GLY A 376 -34.53 6.59 0.77
N ILE A 377 -33.89 7.76 0.80
CA ILE A 377 -32.92 8.13 1.84
C ILE A 377 -33.38 9.43 2.50
N ALA A 378 -33.30 9.48 3.83
CA ALA A 378 -33.57 10.67 4.62
C ALA A 378 -32.51 10.89 5.70
N GLU A 379 -32.26 12.16 6.01
CA GLU A 379 -31.54 12.56 7.21
C GLU A 379 -32.53 12.73 8.36
N VAL A 380 -32.26 12.11 9.50
CA VAL A 380 -33.08 12.25 10.70
C VAL A 380 -32.44 13.25 11.65
N ARG A 381 -33.23 14.24 12.08
CA ARG A 381 -32.83 15.26 13.06
C ARG A 381 -33.72 15.18 14.29
N PHE A 382 -33.09 15.24 15.46
CA PHE A 382 -33.76 15.23 16.76
C PHE A 382 -33.87 16.65 17.29
N GLY A 383 -35.08 17.07 17.69
CA GLY A 383 -35.35 18.33 18.34
C GLY A 383 -35.02 18.30 19.83
N ALA A 384 -34.84 19.47 20.44
CA ALA A 384 -34.63 19.61 21.88
C ALA A 384 -35.86 19.23 22.71
N ASP A 385 -37.04 19.19 22.08
CA ASP A 385 -38.32 18.77 22.63
C ASP A 385 -38.51 17.24 22.65
N GLY A 386 -37.51 16.48 22.17
CA GLY A 386 -37.60 15.02 22.02
C GLY A 386 -38.28 14.56 20.73
N GLY A 387 -38.73 15.48 19.88
CA GLY A 387 -39.26 15.17 18.56
C GLY A 387 -38.16 14.70 17.59
N ALA A 388 -38.56 14.01 16.52
CA ALA A 388 -37.68 13.70 15.40
C ALA A 388 -38.34 14.08 14.08
N SER A 389 -37.54 14.55 13.13
CA SER A 389 -37.97 14.86 11.76
C SER A 389 -37.06 14.16 10.77
N ALA A 390 -37.63 13.66 9.68
CA ALA A 390 -36.87 13.06 8.57
C ALA A 390 -36.94 14.00 7.36
N THR A 391 -35.79 14.46 6.87
CA THR A 391 -35.68 15.26 5.65
C THR A 391 -35.23 14.36 4.51
N THR A 392 -36.11 14.15 3.52
CA THR A 392 -35.83 13.30 2.36
C THR A 392 -34.70 13.89 1.51
N ILE A 393 -33.66 13.10 1.27
CA ILE A 393 -32.53 13.39 0.38
C ILE A 393 -32.81 12.85 -1.02
N ALA A 394 -33.33 11.62 -1.10
CA ALA A 394 -33.65 10.97 -2.37
C ALA A 394 -34.90 10.10 -2.20
N ALA A 395 -35.84 10.20 -3.14
CA ALA A 395 -37.14 9.53 -3.05
C ALA A 395 -37.14 8.07 -3.54
N SER A 396 -36.17 7.69 -4.38
CA SER A 396 -36.02 6.30 -4.87
C SER A 396 -34.55 5.89 -4.86
N ALA A 397 -34.11 5.49 -3.68
CA ALA A 397 -32.72 5.14 -3.44
C ALA A 397 -32.62 3.84 -2.65
N THR A 398 -31.59 3.07 -2.94
CA THR A 398 -31.21 1.87 -2.19
C THR A 398 -29.73 1.97 -1.86
N ASN A 399 -29.35 1.33 -0.76
CA ASN A 399 -27.98 1.24 -0.27
C ASN A 399 -27.41 2.64 0.06
N VAL A 400 -26.89 2.79 1.27
CA VAL A 400 -26.29 4.05 1.70
C VAL A 400 -24.96 3.76 2.37
N ALA A 401 -23.96 4.56 2.03
CA ALA A 401 -22.67 4.59 2.71
C ALA A 401 -22.33 6.04 3.06
N VAL A 402 -21.67 6.21 4.20
CA VAL A 402 -21.14 7.50 4.64
C VAL A 402 -19.62 7.38 4.77
N ALA A 403 -18.92 8.34 4.21
CA ALA A 403 -17.48 8.48 4.38
C ALA A 403 -17.15 9.17 5.71
N PRO A 404 -15.90 9.07 6.20
CA PRO A 404 -15.47 9.73 7.43
C PRO A 404 -15.65 11.27 7.42
N ASP A 405 -15.58 11.90 6.25
CA ASP A 405 -15.80 13.34 6.07
C ASP A 405 -17.30 13.73 6.02
N GLY A 406 -18.20 12.74 6.10
CA GLY A 406 -19.65 12.92 5.98
C GLY A 406 -20.19 12.84 4.56
N THR A 407 -19.36 12.61 3.55
CA THR A 407 -19.80 12.40 2.17
C THR A 407 -20.73 11.19 2.09
N LEU A 408 -21.88 11.35 1.44
CA LEU A 408 -22.88 10.28 1.26
C LEU A 408 -22.79 9.69 -0.14
N ALA A 409 -22.89 8.37 -0.23
CA ALA A 409 -23.06 7.66 -1.47
C ALA A 409 -24.29 6.75 -1.43
N TRP A 410 -25.06 6.74 -2.51
CA TRP A 410 -26.20 5.85 -2.68
C TRP A 410 -26.44 5.47 -4.13
N LEU A 411 -27.26 4.44 -4.33
CA LEU A 411 -27.75 4.07 -5.65
C LEU A 411 -29.17 4.60 -5.84
N GLU A 412 -29.35 5.47 -6.83
CA GLU A 412 -30.67 5.95 -7.24
C GLU A 412 -31.21 5.08 -8.37
N LEU A 413 -32.47 4.65 -8.24
CA LEU A 413 -33.17 3.89 -9.27
C LEU A 413 -34.03 4.85 -10.09
N THR A 414 -33.82 4.88 -11.41
CA THR A 414 -34.59 5.73 -12.33
C THR A 414 -35.29 4.89 -13.39
N GLY A 415 -36.56 5.19 -13.66
CA GLY A 415 -37.39 4.43 -14.61
C GLY A 415 -38.07 3.20 -13.99
N ALA A 416 -38.84 2.48 -14.81
CA ALA A 416 -39.57 1.29 -14.41
C ALA A 416 -38.95 0.01 -14.99
N ALA A 417 -39.10 -1.11 -14.29
CA ALA A 417 -38.71 -2.41 -14.81
C ALA A 417 -39.38 -2.70 -16.18
N PRO A 418 -38.67 -3.32 -17.15
CA PRO A 418 -37.32 -3.88 -17.05
C PRO A 418 -36.18 -2.89 -17.34
N ASN A 419 -36.49 -1.63 -17.67
CA ASN A 419 -35.54 -0.63 -18.16
C ASN A 419 -34.98 0.30 -17.07
N ALA A 420 -35.15 -0.07 -15.80
CA ALA A 420 -34.69 0.78 -14.70
C ALA A 420 -33.17 0.91 -14.72
N VAL A 421 -32.68 2.14 -14.57
CA VAL A 421 -31.25 2.48 -14.54
C VAL A 421 -30.83 2.78 -13.12
N MET A 422 -29.79 2.10 -12.64
CA MET A 422 -29.14 2.39 -11.37
C MET A 422 -28.02 3.41 -11.59
N THR A 423 -28.04 4.50 -10.83
CA THR A 423 -27.03 5.55 -10.87
C THR A 423 -26.39 5.70 -9.51
N LEU A 424 -25.07 5.61 -9.42
CA LEU A 424 -24.36 5.98 -8.21
C LEU A 424 -24.39 7.51 -8.07
N ARG A 425 -24.89 7.96 -6.93
CA ARG A 425 -24.89 9.37 -6.52
C ARG A 425 -23.92 9.53 -5.37
N VAL A 426 -23.06 10.55 -5.46
CA VAL A 426 -22.13 10.93 -4.39
C VAL A 426 -22.37 12.38 -4.04
N MET A 427 -22.83 12.63 -2.82
CA MET A 427 -23.11 13.96 -2.31
C MET A 427 -22.07 14.33 -1.25
N ARG A 428 -21.12 15.19 -1.63
CA ARG A 428 -20.13 15.72 -0.69
C ARG A 428 -20.80 16.73 0.24
N VAL A 429 -20.46 16.65 1.52
CA VAL A 429 -20.84 17.67 2.49
C VAL A 429 -19.84 18.82 2.39
N ARG A 430 -20.32 20.03 2.13
CA ARG A 430 -19.54 21.26 2.15
C ARG A 430 -19.08 21.55 3.58
N ALA A 431 -17.99 22.31 3.71
CA ALA A 431 -17.47 22.75 5.01
C ALA A 431 -18.48 23.59 5.83
N ASP A 432 -19.48 24.20 5.17
CA ASP A 432 -20.59 24.93 5.80
C ASP A 432 -21.79 24.02 6.20
N GLY A 433 -21.68 22.71 5.99
CA GLY A 433 -22.73 21.73 6.25
C GLY A 433 -23.75 21.55 5.12
N GLY A 434 -23.63 22.29 4.01
CA GLY A 434 -24.44 22.15 2.79
C GLY A 434 -24.00 20.97 1.91
N TYR A 435 -24.69 20.73 0.79
CA TYR A 435 -24.42 19.59 -0.10
C TYR A 435 -23.86 20.04 -1.47
N VAL A 436 -22.97 19.25 -2.09
CA VAL A 436 -22.52 19.42 -3.48
C VAL A 436 -23.34 18.51 -4.41
N THR A 437 -23.70 19.00 -5.59
CA THR A 437 -24.48 18.26 -6.59
C THR A 437 -23.84 16.89 -6.89
N PRO A 438 -24.63 15.81 -6.95
CA PRO A 438 -24.10 14.48 -7.24
C PRO A 438 -23.32 14.42 -8.55
N VAL A 439 -22.18 13.73 -8.54
CA VAL A 439 -21.47 13.37 -9.78
C VAL A 439 -22.17 12.15 -10.39
N ASP A 440 -22.61 12.28 -11.64
CA ASP A 440 -23.28 11.20 -12.36
C ASP A 440 -22.24 10.27 -12.97
N THR A 441 -22.14 9.07 -12.43
CA THR A 441 -21.30 8.02 -13.02
C THR A 441 -22.22 7.02 -13.71
N PRO A 442 -22.38 7.08 -15.04
CA PRO A 442 -23.20 6.11 -15.76
C PRO A 442 -22.57 4.72 -15.60
N ALA A 443 -23.25 3.81 -14.90
CA ALA A 443 -22.69 2.49 -14.63
C ALA A 443 -23.77 1.39 -14.78
N PRO A 444 -23.95 0.82 -15.99
CA PRO A 444 -24.92 -0.27 -16.23
C PRO A 444 -24.56 -1.59 -15.53
N THR A 445 -23.46 -1.65 -14.78
CA THR A 445 -22.99 -2.84 -14.04
C THR A 445 -23.01 -2.70 -12.52
N LEU A 446 -23.30 -1.51 -11.98
CA LEU A 446 -23.49 -1.36 -10.53
C LEU A 446 -24.83 -1.97 -10.15
N GLY A 447 -24.91 -2.62 -8.99
CA GLY A 447 -26.21 -3.07 -8.52
C GLY A 447 -26.30 -3.31 -7.03
N ALA A 448 -27.46 -3.85 -6.64
CA ALA A 448 -27.93 -3.84 -5.26
C ALA A 448 -27.21 -4.87 -4.38
N GLY A 449 -26.12 -4.43 -3.74
CA GLY A 449 -25.57 -5.05 -2.55
C GLY A 449 -24.72 -4.08 -1.73
N ALA A 450 -23.89 -4.61 -0.85
CA ALA A 450 -23.24 -3.84 0.21
C ALA A 450 -22.35 -2.70 -0.33
N MET A 451 -22.32 -1.60 0.41
CA MET A 451 -21.50 -0.43 0.13
C MET A 451 -20.74 -0.01 1.39
N ALA A 452 -19.47 0.36 1.24
CA ALA A 452 -18.70 0.95 2.32
C ALA A 452 -17.62 1.89 1.75
N PHE A 453 -17.42 3.04 2.39
CA PHE A 453 -16.22 3.84 2.16
C PHE A 453 -15.01 3.22 2.86
N SER A 454 -13.82 3.40 2.31
CA SER A 454 -12.57 3.17 3.03
C SER A 454 -12.47 4.08 4.25
N GLY A 455 -11.64 3.69 5.23
CA GLY A 455 -11.43 4.51 6.43
C GLY A 455 -10.78 5.88 6.17
N ASP A 456 -10.21 6.13 4.99
CA ASP A 456 -9.71 7.43 4.53
C ASP A 456 -10.75 8.22 3.71
N GLY A 457 -11.89 7.62 3.35
CA GLY A 457 -12.95 8.26 2.56
C GLY A 457 -12.69 8.33 1.05
N GLU A 458 -11.49 7.96 0.59
CA GLU A 458 -11.06 8.10 -0.81
C GLU A 458 -11.69 7.05 -1.75
N ARG A 459 -12.03 5.87 -1.21
CA ARG A 459 -12.52 4.73 -1.99
C ARG A 459 -13.91 4.31 -1.55
N LEU A 460 -14.79 4.09 -2.52
CA LEU A 460 -16.06 3.43 -2.30
C LEU A 460 -15.99 1.99 -2.80
N PHE A 461 -16.20 1.04 -1.89
CA PHE A 461 -16.40 -0.37 -2.23
C PHE A 461 -17.88 -0.63 -2.42
N ILE A 462 -18.24 -1.18 -3.58
CA ILE A 462 -19.62 -1.43 -3.96
C ILE A 462 -19.73 -2.75 -4.71
N THR A 463 -20.75 -3.54 -4.44
CA THR A 463 -20.97 -4.78 -5.19
C THR A 463 -21.61 -4.53 -6.55
N ASP A 464 -21.37 -5.43 -7.51
CA ASP A 464 -22.10 -5.43 -8.78
C ASP A 464 -23.53 -5.99 -8.61
N ASN A 465 -24.35 -5.89 -9.65
CA ASN A 465 -25.74 -6.36 -9.62
C ASN A 465 -25.93 -7.87 -9.40
N THR A 466 -24.88 -8.66 -9.59
CA THR A 466 -24.91 -10.10 -9.27
C THR A 466 -24.43 -10.39 -7.86
N ASN A 467 -23.92 -9.37 -7.14
CA ASN A 467 -23.21 -9.52 -5.88
C ASN A 467 -22.03 -10.50 -5.95
N THR A 468 -21.48 -10.76 -7.14
CA THR A 468 -20.33 -11.68 -7.29
C THR A 468 -19.00 -10.95 -7.45
N ARG A 469 -19.05 -9.62 -7.53
CA ARG A 469 -17.87 -8.76 -7.65
C ARG A 469 -17.98 -7.57 -6.73
N VAL A 470 -16.84 -7.12 -6.23
CA VAL A 470 -16.69 -5.83 -5.56
C VAL A 470 -15.95 -4.89 -6.50
N GLN A 471 -16.59 -3.78 -6.84
CA GLN A 471 -15.99 -2.67 -7.57
C GLN A 471 -15.45 -1.65 -6.57
N VAL A 472 -14.26 -1.13 -6.86
CA VAL A 472 -13.62 -0.05 -6.11
C VAL A 472 -13.76 1.19 -6.98
N VAL A 473 -14.42 2.21 -6.42
CA VAL A 473 -14.70 3.48 -7.08
C VAL A 473 -13.86 4.56 -6.41
N GLU A 474 -13.12 5.31 -7.21
CA GLU A 474 -12.34 6.49 -6.82
C GLU A 474 -12.70 7.62 -7.80
N ASP A 475 -12.98 8.81 -7.27
CA ASP A 475 -13.39 9.99 -8.08
C ASP A 475 -14.50 9.69 -9.12
N GLY A 476 -15.42 8.80 -8.77
CA GLY A 476 -16.54 8.39 -9.63
C GLY A 476 -16.16 7.40 -10.75
N ALA A 477 -14.93 6.96 -10.84
CA ALA A 477 -14.50 5.94 -11.78
C ALA A 477 -14.28 4.59 -11.08
N VAL A 478 -14.72 3.49 -11.71
CA VAL A 478 -14.33 2.15 -11.26
C VAL A 478 -12.86 1.94 -11.61
N VAL A 479 -11.99 2.02 -10.59
CA VAL A 479 -10.54 1.80 -10.74
C VAL A 479 -10.17 0.33 -10.66
N ARG A 480 -11.01 -0.49 -10.02
CA ARG A 480 -10.77 -1.92 -9.85
C ARG A 480 -12.06 -2.72 -9.72
N THR A 481 -12.02 -3.94 -10.23
CA THR A 481 -13.05 -4.96 -9.99
C THR A 481 -12.39 -6.20 -9.42
N VAL A 482 -12.82 -6.61 -8.23
CA VAL A 482 -12.36 -7.81 -7.54
C VAL A 482 -13.43 -8.89 -7.73
N GLN A 483 -13.07 -10.00 -8.37
CA GLN A 483 -13.96 -11.15 -8.53
C GLN A 483 -13.87 -12.08 -7.32
N ALA A 484 -15.03 -12.53 -6.85
CA ALA A 484 -15.13 -13.40 -5.69
C ALA A 484 -14.85 -14.88 -5.98
N GLY A 485 -15.10 -15.30 -7.23
CA GLY A 485 -15.27 -16.68 -7.69
C GLY A 485 -16.53 -16.75 -8.58
N ASP A 486 -16.69 -17.82 -9.37
CA ASP A 486 -17.73 -17.90 -10.42
C ASP A 486 -19.18 -18.01 -9.88
N SER A 487 -19.36 -18.16 -8.56
CA SER A 487 -20.69 -18.30 -7.91
C SER A 487 -20.82 -17.65 -6.53
N ASP A 488 -19.85 -16.82 -6.12
CA ASP A 488 -19.73 -16.39 -4.72
C ASP A 488 -20.40 -15.04 -4.47
N PHE A 489 -21.55 -15.08 -3.78
CA PHE A 489 -22.32 -13.89 -3.41
C PHE A 489 -21.73 -13.18 -2.19
N VAL A 490 -21.46 -11.87 -2.32
CA VAL A 490 -21.03 -10.94 -1.28
C VAL A 490 -22.24 -10.49 -0.46
N ASN A 491 -22.20 -10.65 0.86
CA ASN A 491 -23.31 -10.33 1.76
C ASN A 491 -23.15 -8.99 2.49
N ALA A 492 -21.95 -8.70 2.96
CA ALA A 492 -21.64 -7.47 3.68
C ALA A 492 -20.25 -6.97 3.28
N ILE A 493 -20.05 -5.66 3.35
CA ILE A 493 -18.75 -5.00 3.20
C ILE A 493 -18.64 -4.01 4.36
N VAL A 494 -17.49 -3.99 5.03
CA VAL A 494 -17.16 -2.97 6.03
C VAL A 494 -15.81 -2.33 5.72
N ALA A 495 -15.72 -1.04 6.01
CA ALA A 495 -14.48 -0.27 5.94
C ALA A 495 -13.37 -0.92 6.77
N GLY A 496 -12.20 -1.04 6.17
CA GLY A 496 -10.96 -1.37 6.86
C GLY A 496 -9.99 -0.19 6.88
N PRO A 497 -8.90 -0.29 7.67
CA PRO A 497 -7.89 0.75 7.74
C PRO A 497 -7.05 0.83 6.45
N GLY A 498 -6.55 2.02 6.12
CA GLY A 498 -5.55 2.18 5.06
C GLY A 498 -6.06 1.86 3.65
N GLY A 499 -7.25 2.36 3.31
CA GLY A 499 -7.81 2.19 1.97
C GLY A 499 -8.39 0.80 1.69
N THR A 500 -8.70 0.01 2.72
CA THR A 500 -9.18 -1.38 2.55
C THR A 500 -10.64 -1.53 2.91
N ALA A 501 -11.21 -2.69 2.58
CA ALA A 501 -12.48 -3.20 3.09
C ALA A 501 -12.39 -4.70 3.36
N TYR A 502 -13.30 -5.19 4.19
CA TYR A 502 -13.53 -6.62 4.40
C TYR A 502 -14.90 -6.95 3.84
N ALA A 503 -15.00 -8.01 3.04
CA ALA A 503 -16.30 -8.52 2.63
C ALA A 503 -16.57 -9.90 3.23
N SER A 504 -17.83 -10.29 3.31
CA SER A 504 -18.24 -11.65 3.67
C SER A 504 -18.90 -12.32 2.48
N TRP A 505 -18.57 -13.59 2.25
CA TRP A 505 -19.05 -14.37 1.11
C TRP A 505 -19.94 -15.53 1.56
N ARG A 506 -20.86 -15.97 0.67
CA ARG A 506 -21.74 -17.12 0.94
C ARG A 506 -21.00 -18.45 1.08
N ASP A 507 -19.76 -18.54 0.59
CA ASP A 507 -18.86 -19.68 0.82
C ASP A 507 -18.42 -19.79 2.30
N GLY A 508 -18.73 -18.79 3.12
CA GLY A 508 -18.35 -18.73 4.53
C GLY A 508 -16.96 -18.14 4.77
N THR A 509 -16.40 -17.43 3.80
CA THR A 509 -15.11 -16.76 3.93
C THR A 509 -15.30 -15.26 4.16
N VAL A 510 -14.30 -14.68 4.81
CA VAL A 510 -14.03 -13.24 4.77
C VAL A 510 -12.73 -13.06 4.02
N LYS A 511 -12.72 -12.09 3.12
CA LYS A 511 -11.57 -11.69 2.30
C LYS A 511 -11.36 -10.18 2.46
N ARG A 512 -10.10 -9.78 2.61
CA ARG A 512 -9.68 -8.37 2.61
C ARG A 512 -9.48 -7.88 1.18
N ILE A 513 -10.06 -6.74 0.88
CA ILE A 513 -9.96 -6.06 -0.41
C ILE A 513 -9.27 -4.71 -0.18
N GLY A 514 -8.13 -4.48 -0.82
CA GLY A 514 -7.42 -3.21 -0.67
C GLY A 514 -5.96 -3.31 -1.11
N PRO A 515 -5.24 -2.17 -1.08
CA PRO A 515 -3.80 -2.16 -1.28
C PRO A 515 -3.08 -3.16 -0.38
N ALA A 516 -2.01 -3.72 -0.91
CA ALA A 516 -1.03 -4.45 -0.13
C ALA A 516 0.15 -3.52 0.19
N ARG A 517 0.51 -3.47 1.47
CA ARG A 517 1.66 -2.74 2.00
C ARG A 517 2.84 -3.67 2.11
N SER A 518 3.98 -3.26 1.55
CA SER A 518 5.22 -4.03 1.62
C SER A 518 5.60 -4.32 3.07
N PRO A 519 6.29 -5.46 3.35
CA PRO A 519 6.76 -5.71 4.70
C PRO A 519 7.78 -4.67 5.14
N ALA A 520 7.72 -4.23 6.39
CA ALA A 520 8.69 -3.34 7.02
C ALA A 520 9.13 -3.96 8.36
N PRO A 521 10.42 -4.35 8.52
CA PRO A 521 10.91 -4.92 9.77
C PRO A 521 10.68 -3.95 10.94
N THR A 522 10.02 -4.43 11.99
CA THR A 522 9.74 -3.68 13.23
C THR A 522 10.64 -4.15 14.38
N THR A 523 11.06 -5.41 14.33
CA THR A 523 12.04 -5.99 15.27
C THR A 523 13.14 -6.65 14.48
N GLN A 524 14.38 -6.25 14.76
CA GLN A 524 15.57 -6.83 14.14
C GLN A 524 16.18 -7.90 15.07
N PRO A 525 16.66 -9.03 14.52
CA PRO A 525 17.40 -10.00 15.31
C PRO A 525 18.73 -9.37 15.74
N GLN A 526 19.10 -9.60 17.00
CA GLN A 526 20.33 -9.07 17.59
C GLN A 526 21.45 -10.10 17.55
N ASP A 527 22.69 -9.63 17.54
CA ASP A 527 23.86 -10.47 17.78
C ASP A 527 23.75 -11.09 19.19
N THR A 528 23.98 -12.40 19.29
CA THR A 528 23.83 -13.13 20.55
C THR A 528 25.05 -14.00 20.80
N ALA A 529 25.52 -14.00 22.05
CA ALA A 529 26.60 -14.87 22.51
C ALA A 529 26.08 -15.91 23.51
N VAL A 530 26.63 -17.12 23.46
CA VAL A 530 26.39 -18.17 24.45
C VAL A 530 27.71 -18.82 24.88
N GLU A 531 27.86 -19.04 26.18
CA GLU A 531 28.98 -19.75 26.78
C GLU A 531 28.52 -21.17 27.13
N LEU A 532 29.23 -22.17 26.62
CA LEU A 532 29.02 -23.59 26.92
C LEU A 532 29.89 -24.00 28.12
N ALA A 533 29.37 -24.89 28.98
CA ALA A 533 30.08 -25.29 30.19
C ALA A 533 31.30 -26.18 29.88
N ALA A 534 31.18 -27.06 28.88
CA ALA A 534 32.25 -27.91 28.39
C ALA A 534 32.21 -28.07 26.86
N ALA A 535 33.32 -28.54 26.30
CA ALA A 535 33.39 -28.84 24.87
C ALA A 535 32.44 -30.00 24.52
N GLY A 536 31.71 -29.85 23.41
CA GLY A 536 30.66 -30.81 23.00
C GLY A 536 29.28 -30.60 23.65
N ASP A 537 29.13 -29.63 24.56
CA ASP A 537 27.82 -29.24 25.08
C ASP A 537 26.99 -28.51 24.02
N SER A 538 25.69 -28.34 24.32
CA SER A 538 24.81 -27.50 23.52
C SER A 538 23.87 -26.69 24.41
N ALA A 539 23.48 -25.52 23.93
CA ALA A 539 22.54 -24.63 24.61
C ALA A 539 21.48 -24.12 23.65
N GLU A 540 20.29 -23.82 24.17
CA GLU A 540 19.24 -23.18 23.38
C GLU A 540 19.50 -21.67 23.26
N LEU A 541 19.42 -21.15 22.04
CA LEU A 541 19.52 -19.73 21.75
C LEU A 541 18.31 -19.28 20.93
N ARG A 542 17.77 -18.10 21.23
CA ARG A 542 16.61 -17.54 20.57
C ARG A 542 16.96 -16.25 19.85
N LEU A 543 16.51 -16.14 18.60
CA LEU A 543 16.58 -14.94 17.78
C LEU A 543 15.16 -14.51 17.46
N THR A 544 14.86 -13.21 17.57
CA THR A 544 13.53 -12.67 17.31
C THR A 544 13.58 -11.68 16.16
N ALA A 545 12.61 -11.75 15.26
CA ALA A 545 12.42 -10.79 14.19
C ALA A 545 10.94 -10.66 13.87
N ALA A 546 10.47 -9.44 13.67
CA ALA A 546 9.09 -9.13 13.35
C ALA A 546 9.04 -8.05 12.25
N ALA A 547 7.95 -8.05 11.48
CA ALA A 547 7.70 -7.02 10.48
C ALA A 547 6.23 -6.65 10.44
N SER A 548 5.95 -5.37 10.23
CA SER A 548 4.64 -4.91 9.82
C SER A 548 4.46 -5.11 8.32
N GLY A 549 3.22 -5.01 7.85
CA GLY A 549 2.84 -5.15 6.45
C GLY A 549 1.38 -5.59 6.36
N SER A 550 0.74 -5.38 5.21
CA SER A 550 -0.65 -5.77 5.01
C SER A 550 -0.85 -6.37 3.62
N PRO A 551 -1.36 -7.60 3.46
CA PRO A 551 -1.63 -8.57 4.52
C PRO A 551 -0.37 -8.91 5.33
N ALA A 552 -0.55 -9.46 6.55
CA ALA A 552 0.55 -9.76 7.46
C ALA A 552 1.68 -10.53 6.75
N PRO A 553 2.96 -10.11 6.89
CA PRO A 553 4.06 -10.78 6.20
C PRO A 553 4.30 -12.21 6.71
N ALA A 554 4.44 -13.15 5.79
CA ALA A 554 4.99 -14.46 6.10
C ALA A 554 6.49 -14.32 6.38
N ILE A 555 6.98 -15.00 7.42
CA ILE A 555 8.39 -15.03 7.79
C ILE A 555 9.04 -16.35 7.35
N SER A 556 10.27 -16.28 6.86
CA SER A 556 11.14 -17.44 6.64
C SER A 556 12.56 -17.11 7.07
N TRP A 557 13.16 -17.94 7.93
CA TRP A 557 14.53 -17.71 8.39
C TRP A 557 15.56 -18.26 7.41
N GLN A 558 16.67 -17.55 7.29
CA GLN A 558 17.84 -17.98 6.53
C GLN A 558 19.07 -17.98 7.42
N GLN A 559 19.93 -18.97 7.21
CA GLN A 559 21.24 -19.06 7.84
C GLN A 559 22.36 -18.98 6.81
N ARG A 560 23.50 -18.48 7.25
CA ARG A 560 24.76 -18.51 6.52
C ARG A 560 25.85 -18.94 7.49
N THR A 561 26.29 -20.18 7.35
CA THR A 561 27.35 -20.79 8.17
C THR A 561 28.65 -20.00 8.06
N SER A 562 29.47 -20.08 9.10
CA SER A 562 30.80 -19.45 9.11
C SER A 562 31.61 -19.89 7.88
N GLY A 563 32.27 -18.93 7.22
CA GLY A 563 33.01 -19.15 5.97
C GLY A 563 32.15 -19.29 4.70
N SER A 564 30.83 -19.45 4.80
CA SER A 564 29.94 -19.47 3.64
C SER A 564 29.59 -18.07 3.15
N SER A 565 29.51 -17.89 1.83
CA SER A 565 28.96 -16.68 1.20
C SER A 565 27.46 -16.79 0.89
N ARG A 566 26.87 -17.99 1.04
CA ARG A 566 25.50 -18.29 0.60
C ARG A 566 24.54 -18.41 1.78
N TRP A 567 23.42 -17.68 1.67
CA TRP A 567 22.26 -17.86 2.52
C TRP A 567 21.47 -19.11 2.12
N VAL A 568 21.04 -19.89 3.11
CA VAL A 568 20.22 -21.08 2.96
C VAL A 568 18.98 -20.90 3.82
N THR A 569 17.80 -21.15 3.27
CA THR A 569 16.53 -21.13 4.02
C THR A 569 16.51 -22.29 5.00
N ILE A 570 16.06 -22.01 6.23
CA ILE A 570 15.84 -23.01 7.26
C ILE A 570 14.40 -23.50 7.11
N ASP A 571 14.23 -24.76 6.71
CA ASP A 571 12.90 -25.33 6.46
C ASP A 571 12.05 -25.35 7.73
N GLY A 572 10.79 -24.93 7.63
CA GLY A 572 9.84 -24.89 8.75
C GLY A 572 10.02 -23.72 9.73
N ALA A 573 11.10 -22.92 9.59
CA ALA A 573 11.31 -21.75 10.45
C ALA A 573 10.46 -20.56 9.99
N THR A 574 9.17 -20.58 10.35
CA THR A 574 8.15 -19.60 9.95
C THR A 574 7.53 -18.84 11.13
N SER A 575 8.20 -18.82 12.28
CA SER A 575 7.79 -18.06 13.47
C SER A 575 8.66 -16.82 13.67
N GLU A 576 8.14 -15.80 14.34
CA GLU A 576 8.90 -14.58 14.71
C GLU A 576 10.11 -14.89 15.60
N THR A 577 10.05 -15.99 16.36
CA THR A 577 11.19 -16.51 17.12
C THR A 577 11.79 -17.72 16.41
N LEU A 578 13.09 -17.63 16.09
CA LEU A 578 13.90 -18.77 15.70
C LEU A 578 14.64 -19.31 16.93
N THR A 579 14.38 -20.58 17.24
CA THR A 579 15.14 -21.33 18.25
C THR A 579 16.26 -22.12 17.56
N VAL A 580 17.48 -21.97 18.04
CA VAL A 580 18.68 -22.64 17.53
C VAL A 580 19.35 -23.39 18.67
N THR A 581 19.74 -24.64 18.45
CA THR A 581 20.62 -25.38 19.35
C THR A 581 22.06 -24.99 19.05
N ALA A 582 22.64 -24.11 19.86
CA ALA A 582 24.00 -23.62 19.72
C ALA A 582 25.02 -24.67 20.20
N ASN A 583 26.02 -24.94 19.37
CA ASN A 583 27.22 -25.72 19.68
C ASN A 583 28.45 -24.99 19.11
N GLU A 584 29.66 -25.45 19.40
CA GLU A 584 30.90 -24.80 18.95
C GLU A 584 30.96 -24.51 17.44
N ALA A 585 30.45 -25.44 16.61
CA ALA A 585 30.47 -25.31 15.15
C ALA A 585 29.56 -24.19 14.63
N LEU A 586 28.63 -23.70 15.45
CA LEU A 586 27.73 -22.59 15.11
C LEU A 586 28.36 -21.21 15.30
N SER A 587 29.50 -21.10 16.00
CA SER A 587 30.16 -19.81 16.22
C SER A 587 30.50 -19.12 14.89
N GLY A 588 30.09 -17.86 14.74
CA GLY A 588 30.22 -17.06 13.52
C GLY A 588 29.12 -17.30 12.47
N THR A 589 28.16 -18.19 12.71
CA THR A 589 26.99 -18.35 11.85
C THR A 589 26.10 -17.12 11.93
N ARG A 590 25.61 -16.69 10.76
CA ARG A 590 24.74 -15.53 10.64
C ARG A 590 23.32 -15.92 10.28
N TYR A 591 22.36 -15.17 10.78
CA TYR A 591 20.93 -15.38 10.63
C TYR A 591 20.25 -14.10 10.13
N ARG A 592 19.20 -14.28 9.34
CA ARG A 592 18.27 -13.20 8.99
C ARG A 592 16.88 -13.77 8.72
N ALA A 593 15.85 -12.99 9.03
CA ALA A 593 14.49 -13.28 8.61
C ALA A 593 14.24 -12.68 7.22
N ILE A 594 13.45 -13.37 6.41
CA ILE A 594 12.88 -12.84 5.17
C ILE A 594 11.37 -12.72 5.38
N PHE A 595 10.86 -11.50 5.26
CA PHE A 595 9.45 -11.19 5.34
C PHE A 595 8.89 -11.03 3.93
N ALA A 596 7.71 -11.59 3.65
CA ALA A 596 7.08 -11.52 2.34
C ALA A 596 5.55 -11.46 2.41
N ASN A 597 4.95 -10.62 1.58
CA ASN A 597 3.50 -10.59 1.33
C ASN A 597 3.22 -10.13 -0.12
N ALA A 598 1.95 -9.86 -0.45
CA ALA A 598 1.54 -9.34 -1.77
C ALA A 598 2.12 -7.94 -2.09
N GLY A 599 2.56 -7.19 -1.09
CA GLY A 599 3.25 -5.90 -1.21
C GLY A 599 4.71 -6.05 -1.68
N GLY A 600 5.38 -7.12 -1.26
CA GLY A 600 6.77 -7.38 -1.63
C GLY A 600 7.48 -8.29 -0.64
N SER A 601 8.80 -8.29 -0.69
CA SER A 601 9.64 -9.01 0.27
C SER A 601 10.87 -8.20 0.67
N ILE A 602 11.24 -8.29 1.94
CA ILE A 602 12.40 -7.62 2.54
C ILE A 602 13.10 -8.57 3.50
N ALA A 603 14.41 -8.40 3.66
CA ALA A 603 15.18 -9.11 4.69
C ALA A 603 15.29 -8.24 5.95
N SER A 604 15.35 -8.87 7.12
CA SER A 604 15.83 -8.24 8.34
C SER A 604 17.32 -7.89 8.23
N ASP A 605 17.80 -7.16 9.22
CA ASP A 605 19.23 -7.08 9.52
C ASP A 605 19.79 -8.46 9.87
N VAL A 606 21.11 -8.56 9.84
CA VAL A 606 21.81 -9.82 10.04
C VAL A 606 22.29 -9.92 11.49
N ALA A 607 21.85 -10.96 12.18
CA ALA A 607 22.38 -11.35 13.49
C ALA A 607 23.51 -12.37 13.35
N THR A 608 24.52 -12.27 14.20
CA THR A 608 25.66 -13.19 14.30
C THR A 608 25.61 -13.92 15.64
N VAL A 609 25.74 -15.23 15.60
CA VAL A 609 25.83 -16.06 16.81
C VAL A 609 27.29 -16.30 17.16
N THR A 610 27.65 -16.02 18.41
CA THR A 610 28.97 -16.32 18.96
C THR A 610 28.85 -17.41 20.01
N VAL A 611 29.59 -18.50 19.84
CA VAL A 611 29.64 -19.59 20.82
C VAL A 611 31.05 -19.65 21.40
N THR A 612 31.15 -19.68 22.72
CA THR A 612 32.39 -19.83 23.48
C THR A 612 32.27 -21.02 24.41
N VAL A 613 33.39 -21.65 24.76
CA VAL A 613 33.43 -22.76 25.72
C VAL A 613 34.23 -22.30 26.92
N ARG A 614 33.70 -22.52 28.13
CA ARG A 614 34.42 -22.25 29.36
C ARG A 614 35.68 -23.12 29.43
N ALA A 615 36.82 -22.50 29.69
CA ALA A 615 38.05 -23.24 29.92
C ALA A 615 37.90 -24.14 31.17
N PRO A 616 38.34 -25.42 31.13
CA PRO A 616 38.30 -26.27 32.31
C PRO A 616 39.13 -25.64 33.43
N VAL A 617 38.51 -25.50 34.60
CA VAL A 617 39.20 -25.03 35.81
C VAL A 617 40.15 -26.14 36.23
N VAL A 618 41.45 -25.94 36.01
CA VAL A 618 42.48 -26.80 36.57
C VAL A 618 42.57 -26.46 38.05
N ASP A 619 42.00 -27.31 38.90
CA ASP A 619 42.16 -27.22 40.35
C ASP A 619 43.63 -27.54 40.67
N PRO A 620 44.40 -26.65 41.34
CA PRO A 620 45.74 -26.99 41.77
C PRO A 620 45.66 -28.04 42.87
N GLY A 621 45.75 -29.31 42.49
CA GLY A 621 45.77 -30.43 43.43
C GLY A 621 46.95 -30.32 44.43
N PRO A 622 46.80 -30.83 45.66
CA PRO A 622 47.81 -30.69 46.70
C PRO A 622 48.91 -31.74 46.47
N GLY A 623 50.12 -31.29 46.15
CA GLY A 623 51.29 -32.16 46.00
C GLY A 623 52.56 -31.37 46.26
N GLY A 624 53.06 -31.46 47.49
CA GLY A 624 54.27 -30.79 47.92
C GLY A 624 55.57 -31.48 47.50
N GLY A 625 56.65 -30.70 47.61
CA GLY A 625 57.97 -31.21 48.01
C GLY A 625 59.03 -31.31 46.90
N GLY A 626 59.99 -30.39 46.92
CA GLY A 626 61.38 -30.73 46.59
C GLY A 626 62.15 -29.81 45.62
N GLY A 627 62.72 -28.72 46.16
CA GLY A 627 64.15 -28.39 46.03
C GLY A 627 64.76 -27.98 44.68
N GLY A 628 65.19 -26.71 44.60
CA GLY A 628 66.60 -26.39 44.34
C GLY A 628 66.98 -25.65 43.05
N GLY A 629 67.54 -24.44 43.21
CA GLY A 629 68.38 -23.70 42.24
C GLY A 629 67.58 -22.79 41.29
N GLY A 630 67.68 -21.46 41.32
CA GLY A 630 68.89 -20.64 41.41
C GLY A 630 69.14 -20.02 40.04
N GLY A 631 68.68 -18.79 39.80
CA GLY A 631 68.88 -18.09 38.53
C GLY A 631 68.02 -16.84 38.39
N VAL A 632 68.51 -15.73 38.93
CA VAL A 632 67.97 -14.38 38.67
C VAL A 632 68.35 -14.00 37.25
N VAL A 633 67.35 -13.83 36.37
CA VAL A 633 67.48 -13.08 35.12
C VAL A 633 66.25 -12.20 34.97
N THR A 634 66.47 -10.89 35.10
CA THR A 634 65.53 -9.82 34.75
C THR A 634 65.36 -9.70 33.24
N PRO A 635 64.15 -9.61 32.68
CA PRO A 635 63.95 -9.11 31.32
C PRO A 635 63.74 -7.58 31.33
N PRO A 636 64.22 -6.85 30.30
CA PRO A 636 64.01 -5.41 30.17
C PRO A 636 62.61 -5.06 29.61
N PRO A 637 62.13 -3.82 29.79
CA PRO A 637 60.81 -3.42 29.31
C PRO A 637 60.84 -2.96 27.84
N GLY A 638 59.76 -3.31 27.14
CA GLY A 638 59.08 -2.55 26.09
C GLY A 638 59.90 -1.82 25.01
N ASP A 639 59.73 -2.27 23.77
CA ASP A 639 59.79 -1.38 22.61
C ASP A 639 58.52 -1.52 21.78
N SER A 640 57.71 -0.47 21.81
CA SER A 640 56.59 -0.22 20.92
C SER A 640 57.09 0.56 19.70
N GLY A 641 57.10 -0.08 18.53
CA GLY A 641 57.34 0.55 17.23
C GLY A 641 56.57 -0.20 16.13
N PRO A 642 56.03 0.51 15.12
CA PRO A 642 54.79 0.12 14.45
C PRO A 642 54.99 -0.98 13.40
N VAL A 643 54.16 -2.01 13.47
CA VAL A 643 53.94 -2.94 12.35
C VAL A 643 53.18 -2.19 11.25
N LYS A 644 53.81 -2.09 10.08
CA LYS A 644 53.18 -1.63 8.84
C LYS A 644 51.99 -2.53 8.53
N VAL A 645 50.79 -1.97 8.59
CA VAL A 645 49.58 -2.63 8.10
C VAL A 645 49.60 -2.53 6.58
N ASP A 646 49.78 -3.65 5.89
CA ASP A 646 49.51 -3.70 4.46
C ASP A 646 48.05 -3.33 4.21
N ALA A 647 47.82 -2.42 3.26
CA ALA A 647 46.48 -2.00 2.88
C ALA A 647 45.62 -3.22 2.51
N PRO A 648 44.36 -3.27 2.95
CA PRO A 648 43.50 -4.42 2.70
C PRO A 648 43.37 -4.66 1.19
N VAL A 649 43.70 -5.89 0.77
CA VAL A 649 43.38 -6.38 -0.57
C VAL A 649 41.87 -6.22 -0.76
N PRO A 650 41.41 -5.48 -1.79
CA PRO A 650 39.99 -5.26 -2.00
C PRO A 650 39.28 -6.62 -2.14
N PRO A 651 38.11 -6.81 -1.51
CA PRO A 651 37.41 -8.08 -1.51
C PRO A 651 37.12 -8.51 -2.95
N ALA A 652 37.34 -9.79 -3.24
CA ALA A 652 37.02 -10.36 -4.54
C ALA A 652 35.53 -10.05 -4.87
N PRO A 653 35.25 -9.54 -6.08
CA PRO A 653 33.93 -9.06 -6.43
C PRO A 653 32.88 -10.16 -6.30
N VAL A 654 31.86 -9.90 -5.48
CA VAL A 654 30.71 -10.78 -5.26
C VAL A 654 30.08 -11.11 -6.62
N ALA A 655 29.95 -12.40 -6.94
CA ALA A 655 29.38 -12.86 -8.20
C ALA A 655 27.86 -12.58 -8.27
N VAL A 656 27.50 -11.35 -8.67
CA VAL A 656 26.14 -10.91 -8.97
C VAL A 656 25.66 -11.60 -10.26
N ALA A 657 24.48 -12.22 -10.21
CA ALA A 657 23.91 -12.88 -11.38
C ALA A 657 23.57 -11.84 -12.49
N PRO A 658 23.93 -12.09 -13.76
CA PRO A 658 23.64 -11.16 -14.85
C PRO A 658 22.13 -11.00 -15.06
N ARG A 659 21.64 -9.76 -15.14
CA ARG A 659 20.21 -9.47 -15.30
C ARG A 659 19.87 -9.37 -16.78
N LEU A 660 18.91 -10.20 -17.20
CA LEU A 660 18.32 -10.15 -18.53
C LEU A 660 16.96 -9.45 -18.46
N THR A 661 16.86 -8.28 -19.08
CA THR A 661 15.61 -7.52 -19.17
C THR A 661 15.00 -7.63 -20.57
N THR A 662 13.72 -7.97 -20.63
CA THR A 662 12.91 -7.94 -21.86
C THR A 662 11.93 -6.76 -21.80
N PRO A 663 11.75 -6.01 -22.88
CA PRO A 663 10.72 -4.97 -22.94
C PRO A 663 9.31 -5.53 -22.65
N LYS A 664 8.48 -4.74 -21.96
CA LYS A 664 7.07 -5.09 -21.73
C LYS A 664 6.22 -4.61 -22.93
N GLY A 665 5.34 -5.48 -23.42
CA GLY A 665 4.38 -5.16 -24.49
C GLY A 665 4.90 -5.34 -25.93
N PRO A 666 4.06 -5.08 -26.95
CA PRO A 666 4.42 -5.27 -28.36
C PRO A 666 5.47 -4.26 -28.85
N LEU A 667 6.58 -4.75 -29.41
CA LEU A 667 7.67 -3.94 -29.93
C LEU A 667 7.42 -3.49 -31.37
N ALA A 668 7.48 -2.17 -31.59
CA ALA A 668 7.53 -1.62 -32.94
C ALA A 668 8.91 -1.83 -33.58
N LEU A 669 8.93 -2.07 -34.89
CA LEU A 669 10.17 -2.12 -35.66
C LEU A 669 10.65 -0.70 -35.98
N ASP A 670 11.96 -0.45 -35.86
CA ASP A 670 12.58 0.79 -36.33
C ASP A 670 12.59 0.87 -37.87
N ARG A 671 13.08 2.00 -38.41
CA ARG A 671 13.21 2.22 -39.87
C ARG A 671 14.12 1.20 -40.56
N SER A 672 15.00 0.52 -39.81
CA SER A 672 15.87 -0.57 -40.31
C SER A 672 15.22 -1.96 -40.20
N ARG A 673 13.98 -2.06 -39.71
CA ARG A 673 13.24 -3.31 -39.39
C ARG A 673 13.82 -4.07 -38.19
N ARG A 674 14.42 -3.35 -37.24
CA ARG A 674 15.02 -3.91 -36.03
C ARG A 674 14.17 -3.60 -34.80
N ALA A 675 14.18 -4.50 -33.84
CA ALA A 675 13.65 -4.30 -32.49
C ALA A 675 14.66 -4.80 -31.47
N THR A 676 14.85 -4.07 -30.37
CA THR A 676 15.65 -4.53 -29.23
C THR A 676 14.81 -5.50 -28.42
N VAL A 677 15.11 -6.79 -28.50
CA VAL A 677 14.32 -7.87 -27.88
C VAL A 677 14.76 -8.19 -26.45
N ALA A 678 15.99 -7.81 -26.08
CA ALA A 678 16.45 -7.82 -24.71
C ALA A 678 17.62 -6.86 -24.51
N THR A 679 17.79 -6.45 -23.26
CA THR A 679 19.00 -5.77 -22.79
C THR A 679 19.63 -6.62 -21.70
N VAL A 680 20.93 -6.91 -21.85
CA VAL A 680 21.74 -7.57 -20.83
C VAL A 680 22.43 -6.49 -20.02
N VAL A 681 22.20 -6.51 -18.71
CA VAL A 681 22.86 -5.61 -17.77
C VAL A 681 23.86 -6.43 -16.97
N CYS A 682 25.14 -6.10 -17.14
CA CYS A 682 26.21 -6.72 -16.36
C CYS A 682 26.42 -5.94 -15.06
N ALA A 683 26.48 -6.63 -13.93
CA ALA A 683 26.58 -5.97 -12.63
C ALA A 683 27.83 -5.08 -12.52
N LYS A 684 27.68 -3.91 -11.89
CA LYS A 684 28.80 -2.99 -11.60
C LYS A 684 29.65 -3.63 -10.49
N GLY A 685 30.95 -3.73 -10.73
CA GLY A 685 31.88 -4.42 -9.83
C GLY A 685 31.85 -5.95 -9.91
N GLY A 686 31.29 -6.57 -10.96
CA GLY A 686 31.34 -8.03 -11.19
C GLY A 686 32.20 -8.44 -12.40
N ALA A 687 32.21 -9.72 -12.79
CA ALA A 687 32.87 -10.18 -14.00
C ALA A 687 32.09 -9.81 -15.28
N ALA A 688 32.79 -9.59 -16.40
CA ALA A 688 32.15 -9.31 -17.69
C ALA A 688 31.19 -10.43 -18.14
N CYS A 689 30.12 -10.05 -18.82
CA CYS A 689 29.07 -10.96 -19.26
C CYS A 689 29.36 -11.44 -20.68
N ARG A 690 29.52 -12.75 -20.91
CA ARG A 690 29.52 -13.34 -22.26
C ARG A 690 28.11 -13.73 -22.66
N LEU A 691 27.73 -13.43 -23.90
CA LEU A 691 26.40 -13.77 -24.44
C LEU A 691 26.53 -14.73 -25.60
N THR A 692 25.64 -15.72 -25.62
CA THR A 692 25.42 -16.63 -26.76
C THR A 692 23.97 -16.54 -27.20
N ALA A 693 23.76 -16.16 -28.46
CA ALA A 693 22.44 -16.05 -29.10
C ALA A 693 22.46 -16.77 -30.46
N PRO A 694 21.34 -17.37 -30.91
CA PRO A 694 21.25 -17.94 -32.25
C PRO A 694 21.35 -16.82 -33.29
N LYS A 695 22.20 -16.96 -34.31
CA LYS A 695 22.34 -15.92 -35.36
C LYS A 695 21.04 -15.69 -36.14
N ARG A 696 20.16 -16.70 -36.20
CA ARG A 696 18.90 -16.67 -36.93
C ARG A 696 17.79 -17.36 -36.13
N VAL A 697 16.57 -16.83 -36.19
CA VAL A 697 15.36 -17.44 -35.62
C VAL A 697 14.24 -17.46 -36.65
N VAL A 698 13.35 -18.44 -36.54
CA VAL A 698 12.19 -18.57 -37.44
C VAL A 698 11.01 -17.79 -36.88
N VAL A 699 10.37 -17.00 -37.74
CA VAL A 699 9.17 -16.20 -37.42
C VAL A 699 8.05 -16.60 -38.37
N LYS A 700 6.87 -16.95 -37.85
CA LYS A 700 5.68 -17.29 -38.65
C LYS A 700 4.73 -16.10 -38.69
N ILE A 701 4.52 -15.50 -39.87
CA ILE A 701 3.65 -14.33 -40.05
C ILE A 701 2.58 -14.65 -41.09
N GLY A 702 1.31 -14.70 -40.65
CA GLY A 702 0.18 -15.06 -41.51
C GLY A 702 0.39 -16.41 -42.20
N GLY A 703 0.76 -17.45 -41.43
CA GLY A 703 0.99 -18.83 -41.91
C GLY A 703 2.33 -19.09 -42.63
N LYS A 704 3.03 -18.07 -43.12
CA LYS A 704 4.32 -18.23 -43.84
C LYS A 704 5.52 -18.11 -42.89
N ARG A 705 6.55 -18.94 -43.10
CA ARG A 705 7.81 -18.94 -42.34
C ARG A 705 8.80 -17.93 -42.94
N PHE A 706 9.39 -17.12 -42.07
CA PHE A 706 10.45 -16.17 -42.40
C PHE A 706 11.63 -16.33 -41.44
N THR A 707 12.81 -15.91 -41.88
CA THR A 707 14.02 -15.90 -41.04
C THR A 707 14.27 -14.48 -40.53
N ALA A 708 14.48 -14.33 -39.22
CA ALA A 708 14.93 -13.09 -38.60
C ALA A 708 16.39 -13.24 -38.15
N THR A 709 17.18 -12.18 -38.32
CA THR A 709 18.58 -12.15 -37.85
C THR A 709 18.61 -11.64 -36.43
N VAL A 710 19.39 -12.29 -35.55
CA VAL A 710 19.62 -11.81 -34.18
C VAL A 710 21.04 -11.31 -34.07
N THR A 711 21.20 -10.10 -33.54
CA THR A 711 22.49 -9.48 -33.29
C THR A 711 22.63 -9.27 -31.78
N ALA A 712 23.65 -9.88 -31.18
CA ALA A 712 23.99 -9.73 -29.77
C ALA A 712 25.49 -9.47 -29.64
N PRO A 713 25.93 -8.61 -28.68
CA PRO A 713 27.34 -8.45 -28.38
C PRO A 713 27.91 -9.75 -27.81
N LYS A 714 29.10 -10.18 -28.24
CA LYS A 714 29.75 -11.39 -27.71
C LYS A 714 30.09 -11.25 -26.22
N SER A 715 30.35 -10.02 -25.76
CA SER A 715 30.66 -9.69 -24.38
C SER A 715 30.18 -8.29 -24.01
N VAL A 716 29.81 -8.10 -22.74
CA VAL A 716 29.44 -6.81 -22.14
C VAL A 716 30.29 -6.60 -20.90
N ALA A 717 31.02 -5.49 -20.84
CA ALA A 717 31.86 -5.14 -19.70
C ALA A 717 31.02 -4.95 -18.41
N ALA A 718 31.65 -5.16 -17.25
CA ALA A 718 31.02 -4.96 -15.95
C ALA A 718 30.45 -3.53 -15.82
N GLY A 719 29.24 -3.40 -15.28
CA GLY A 719 28.53 -2.12 -15.16
C GLY A 719 28.05 -1.51 -16.49
N LYS A 720 28.18 -2.21 -17.63
CA LYS A 720 27.68 -1.76 -18.95
C LYS A 720 26.48 -2.59 -19.41
N ARG A 721 25.78 -2.07 -20.42
CA ARG A 721 24.59 -2.69 -21.01
C ARG A 721 24.87 -3.16 -22.45
N GLY A 722 24.33 -4.31 -22.83
CA GLY A 722 24.40 -4.84 -24.19
C GLY A 722 23.01 -5.13 -24.75
N ALA A 723 22.69 -4.59 -25.92
CA ALA A 723 21.41 -4.80 -26.58
C ALA A 723 21.43 -6.05 -27.47
N VAL A 724 20.42 -6.91 -27.32
CA VAL A 724 20.12 -8.00 -28.25
C VAL A 724 19.02 -7.52 -29.18
N ARG A 725 19.32 -7.43 -30.47
CA ARG A 725 18.42 -6.92 -31.50
C ARG A 725 17.98 -8.04 -32.42
N LEU A 726 16.73 -7.99 -32.86
CA LEU A 726 16.17 -8.87 -33.86
C LEU A 726 15.77 -8.05 -35.10
N GLN A 727 16.18 -8.51 -36.28
CA GLN A 727 15.95 -7.84 -37.55
C GLN A 727 15.11 -8.72 -38.48
N LEU A 728 14.01 -8.18 -38.99
CA LEU A 728 13.18 -8.85 -40.00
C LEU A 728 13.67 -8.54 -41.42
N THR A 729 13.46 -9.48 -42.34
CA THR A 729 13.61 -9.22 -43.78
C THR A 729 12.55 -8.24 -44.26
N LYS A 730 12.75 -7.63 -45.45
CA LYS A 730 11.80 -6.66 -46.02
C LYS A 730 10.42 -7.31 -46.22
N ALA A 731 10.40 -8.53 -46.74
CA ALA A 731 9.18 -9.31 -46.95
C ALA A 731 8.46 -9.65 -45.63
N ALA A 732 9.19 -10.04 -44.58
CA ALA A 732 8.61 -10.33 -43.27
C ALA A 732 8.02 -9.07 -42.60
N ALA A 733 8.75 -7.94 -42.65
CA ALA A 733 8.29 -6.67 -42.08
C ALA A 733 7.04 -6.13 -42.80
N ALA A 734 6.99 -6.21 -44.14
CA ALA A 734 5.82 -5.82 -44.92
C ALA A 734 4.58 -6.65 -44.54
N ARG A 735 4.77 -7.96 -44.32
CA ARG A 735 3.68 -8.87 -43.95
C ARG A 735 3.24 -8.74 -42.49
N LEU A 736 4.08 -8.16 -41.64
CA LEU A 736 3.74 -7.83 -40.25
C LEU A 736 2.90 -6.56 -40.13
N ALA A 737 2.81 -5.73 -41.17
CA ALA A 737 2.07 -4.46 -41.12
C ALA A 737 0.63 -4.66 -40.64
N GLY A 738 0.20 -3.84 -39.67
CA GLY A 738 -1.13 -3.94 -39.07
C GLY A 738 -1.39 -5.18 -38.18
N THR A 739 -0.43 -6.10 -38.03
CA THR A 739 -0.59 -7.33 -37.22
C THR A 739 0.47 -7.43 -36.13
N ARG A 740 0.37 -8.47 -35.28
CA ARG A 740 1.32 -8.79 -34.20
C ARG A 740 1.76 -10.25 -34.32
N VAL A 741 3.02 -10.52 -34.00
CA VAL A 741 3.57 -11.88 -33.96
C VAL A 741 4.48 -12.05 -32.75
N THR A 742 4.41 -13.21 -32.08
CA THR A 742 5.34 -13.54 -30.99
C THR A 742 6.50 -14.38 -31.53
N VAL A 743 7.72 -13.98 -31.19
CA VAL A 743 8.97 -14.64 -31.57
C VAL A 743 9.69 -15.12 -30.32
N SER A 744 10.22 -16.35 -30.39
CA SER A 744 11.04 -16.92 -29.32
C SER A 744 12.53 -16.79 -29.64
N VAL A 745 13.31 -16.20 -28.74
CA VAL A 745 14.77 -16.07 -28.86
C VAL A 745 15.43 -16.69 -27.63
N LYS A 746 16.18 -17.77 -27.80
CA LYS A 746 16.97 -18.38 -26.73
C LYS A 746 18.27 -17.61 -26.53
N LEU A 747 18.51 -17.10 -25.33
CA LEU A 747 19.71 -16.36 -24.97
C LEU A 747 20.37 -17.01 -23.76
N THR A 748 21.68 -17.19 -23.84
CA THR A 748 22.53 -17.64 -22.74
C THR A 748 23.49 -16.52 -22.35
N VAL A 749 23.57 -16.21 -21.05
CA VAL A 749 24.48 -15.21 -20.50
C VAL A 749 25.31 -15.85 -19.39
N THR A 750 26.63 -15.70 -19.47
CA THR A 750 27.58 -16.23 -18.50
C THR A 750 28.40 -15.10 -17.88
N SER A 751 28.52 -15.06 -16.55
CA SER A 751 29.37 -14.11 -15.82
C SER A 751 29.91 -14.76 -14.55
N GLY A 752 31.21 -14.64 -14.28
CA GLY A 752 31.84 -15.13 -13.05
C GLY A 752 31.64 -16.63 -12.78
N GLY A 753 31.63 -17.47 -13.81
CA GLY A 753 31.40 -18.92 -13.71
C GLY A 753 29.93 -19.36 -13.61
N LYS A 754 28.97 -18.43 -13.50
CA LYS A 754 27.52 -18.74 -13.50
C LYS A 754 26.89 -18.51 -14.86
N GLN A 755 26.01 -19.41 -15.30
CA GLN A 755 25.32 -19.36 -16.59
C GLN A 755 23.80 -19.27 -16.42
N VAL A 756 23.17 -18.31 -17.10
CA VAL A 756 21.70 -18.15 -17.16
C VAL A 756 21.25 -18.33 -18.60
N THR A 757 20.38 -19.31 -18.86
CA THR A 757 19.77 -19.51 -20.18
C THR A 757 18.27 -19.24 -20.11
N ARG A 758 17.75 -18.38 -20.98
CA ARG A 758 16.33 -18.04 -21.04
C ARG A 758 15.82 -18.00 -22.48
N THR A 759 14.60 -18.50 -22.69
CA THR A 759 13.87 -18.33 -23.95
C THR A 759 12.95 -17.12 -23.83
N LEU A 760 13.30 -16.05 -24.54
CA LEU A 760 12.55 -14.80 -24.54
C LEU A 760 11.39 -14.90 -25.53
N LYS A 761 10.16 -14.75 -25.08
CA LYS A 761 8.98 -14.62 -25.94
C LYS A 761 8.66 -13.13 -26.11
N VAL A 762 8.83 -12.61 -27.32
CA VAL A 762 8.70 -11.18 -27.61
C VAL A 762 7.68 -10.95 -28.72
N THR A 763 6.69 -10.11 -28.47
CA THR A 763 5.68 -9.75 -29.46
C THR A 763 6.18 -8.56 -30.28
N LEU A 764 6.25 -8.72 -31.60
CA LEU A 764 6.54 -7.66 -32.56
C LEU A 764 5.23 -7.13 -33.14
N ARG A 765 5.16 -5.82 -33.38
CA ARG A 765 4.02 -5.12 -34.00
C ARG A 765 4.48 -4.39 -35.26
N GLY A 766 3.75 -4.58 -36.35
CA GLY A 766 3.97 -3.81 -37.58
C GLY A 766 3.31 -2.43 -37.51
N ALA A 767 3.90 -1.44 -38.16
CA ALA A 767 3.29 -0.13 -38.32
C ALA A 767 1.93 -0.25 -39.02
N LYS A 768 0.95 0.57 -38.62
CA LYS A 768 -0.32 0.70 -39.36
C LYS A 768 -0.01 1.43 -40.66
N VAL A 769 -0.36 0.85 -41.81
CA VAL A 769 -0.28 1.55 -43.09
C VAL A 769 -1.35 2.64 -43.07
N LYS A 770 -0.95 3.92 -43.09
CA LYS A 770 -1.90 5.01 -43.36
C LYS A 770 -2.38 4.80 -44.80
N LYS A 771 -3.67 4.48 -45.00
CA LYS A 771 -4.30 4.57 -46.31
C LYS A 771 -4.14 6.03 -46.75
N ALA A 772 -3.43 6.28 -47.85
CA ALA A 772 -3.52 7.58 -48.50
C ALA A 772 -4.98 7.74 -48.94
N ALA A 773 -5.63 8.80 -48.46
CA ALA A 773 -6.92 9.21 -49.01
C ALA A 773 -6.68 9.50 -50.51
N ARG A 774 -7.44 8.82 -51.35
CA ARG A 774 -7.56 9.11 -52.77
C ARG A 774 -8.98 9.54 -53.02
#